data_AF-A0A8T7KA30-F1
#
_entry.id   AF-A0A8T7KA30-F1
#
_cell.length_a   1.000
_cell.length_b   1.000
_cell.length_c   1.000
_cell.angle_alpha   90.00
_cell.angle_beta   90.00
_cell.angle_gamma   90.00
#
_symmetry.space_group_name_H-M   'P 1'
#
loop_
_entity.id
_entity.type
_entity.pdbx_description
1 polymer ?
#
loop_
_entity_poly.entity_id
_entity_poly.type
_entity_poly.pdbx_seq_one_letter_code
_entity_poly.pdbx_strand_id
1 'polypeptide(L)'
;MAMATSLAPASPDQLDVPVVLFLFRRPALTARVFAAIARARPRRLFLVADGPRPDRPAEAAACAAARAVVRQVDWPCTVTHDYAETNLGLPARFETALAAVFAAVDQAIILEDDCLPSASFFRFCAELLARYADDPRVMAISGDRFTPIGVAASYAFSRYPHCVGWATWRRAWRLYDGAMADWPRLRATPWLNTIVRDRRATRHWRATFDTVYARQIDSWAYRWTYSCWRHGGLTALPAVNLVQNIGFGVDSTHTHNPDSPIANLPAGELDFPLRHPPAVTPDDRSDARTQRLLFDPTLRVKLAWRLRRLQRVVRTRLGSQPRARQAPPEPDAPALVSLRGQAGLAPSSRVNTYPAIVGAGLHGSSFAVDPSGLSPAELTVIQALLARLAQHSLTLAGLWRLMDDVWAELGLDERRPDPALLQAFYRHPIWALNGMFTEQDPQSRGHRAALVAWLQRLAPARVLDYGGGYGALARTAAAALPTSTVELYDPFPSAAARARAAAHPNLRIVRTPGRGYDVVLCLDVLEHVPDPLEPLAEMAGALRPGGYLAIANNFYPLIRCHLPGTFHLRYSFPLFAGLLGLRRAGRVPAALADIYRKTSDRPPPWPALRALELASRAAYPPLLLAHQVYRWGRSRAGV
;
A
#
# COMPACT_ATOMS: atom_id res chain seq x y z
N MET A 1 9.90 -18.07 51.24
CA MET A 1 8.51 -18.51 51.01
C MET A 1 7.75 -17.39 50.33
N ALA A 2 7.65 -17.42 49.00
CA ALA A 2 6.77 -16.53 48.25
C ALA A 2 5.49 -17.30 47.94
N MET A 3 4.35 -16.74 48.36
CA MET A 3 3.05 -17.41 48.28
C MET A 3 2.64 -17.63 46.82
N ALA A 4 2.39 -18.90 46.49
CA ALA A 4 1.75 -19.30 45.25
C ALA A 4 0.30 -18.81 45.27
N THR A 5 -0.01 -17.80 44.45
CA THR A 5 -1.40 -17.38 44.20
C THR A 5 -2.10 -18.51 43.46
N SER A 6 -2.99 -19.22 44.16
CA SER A 6 -3.85 -20.27 43.61
C SER A 6 -4.62 -19.72 42.41
N LEU A 7 -4.36 -20.29 41.23
CA LEU A 7 -5.16 -20.06 40.02
C LEU A 7 -6.62 -20.50 40.30
N ALA A 8 -7.59 -19.65 39.96
CA ALA A 8 -9.01 -20.00 40.00
C ALA A 8 -9.28 -21.26 39.16
N PRO A 9 -10.26 -22.11 39.53
CA PRO A 9 -10.55 -23.34 38.81
C PRO A 9 -10.92 -23.07 37.35
N ALA A 10 -10.43 -23.96 36.49
CA ALA A 10 -10.61 -23.96 35.04
C ALA A 10 -12.08 -23.83 34.62
N SER A 11 -12.44 -22.76 33.91
CA SER A 11 -13.65 -22.76 33.07
C SER A 11 -13.37 -23.62 31.82
N PRO A 12 -14.28 -24.53 31.42
CA PRO A 12 -14.08 -25.44 30.29
C PRO A 12 -13.93 -24.74 28.93
N ASP A 13 -14.25 -23.45 28.85
CA ASP A 13 -14.25 -22.68 27.60
C ASP A 13 -12.96 -21.86 27.36
N GLN A 14 -11.93 -21.98 28.23
CA GLN A 14 -10.67 -21.23 28.09
C GLN A 14 -9.58 -22.03 27.38
N LEU A 15 -8.81 -21.34 26.53
CA LEU A 15 -7.65 -21.94 25.89
C LEU A 15 -6.46 -22.04 26.86
N ASP A 16 -6.01 -23.27 27.12
CA ASP A 16 -4.86 -23.55 27.98
C ASP A 16 -3.50 -23.20 27.35
N VAL A 17 -3.45 -23.20 26.01
CA VAL A 17 -2.21 -22.90 25.28
C VAL A 17 -1.93 -21.40 25.35
N PRO A 18 -0.70 -20.99 25.75
CA PRO A 18 -0.31 -19.59 25.73
C PRO A 18 -0.38 -18.99 24.33
N VAL A 19 -0.86 -17.75 24.22
CA VAL A 19 -0.91 -16.99 22.97
C VAL A 19 0.07 -15.82 23.04
N VAL A 20 0.80 -15.58 21.96
CA VAL A 20 1.68 -14.44 21.75
C VAL A 20 1.12 -13.61 20.61
N LEU A 21 0.88 -12.33 20.85
CA LEU A 21 0.50 -11.36 19.83
C LEU A 21 1.64 -10.38 19.62
N PHE A 22 2.22 -10.38 18.42
CA PHE A 22 3.15 -9.36 17.95
C PHE A 22 2.36 -8.22 17.31
N LEU A 23 2.58 -7.00 17.77
CA LEU A 23 1.96 -5.79 17.25
C LEU A 23 2.99 -4.67 17.07
N PHE A 24 2.67 -3.71 16.21
CA PHE A 24 3.52 -2.53 16.06
C PHE A 24 2.69 -1.24 15.98
N ARG A 25 2.27 -0.84 14.78
CA ARG A 25 1.64 0.47 14.51
C ARG A 25 0.31 0.40 13.77
N ARG A 26 -0.32 -0.77 13.66
CA ARG A 26 -1.55 -0.99 12.85
C ARG A 26 -2.76 -1.23 13.76
N PRO A 27 -3.31 -0.20 14.44
CA PRO A 27 -4.36 -0.39 15.45
C PRO A 27 -5.62 -1.07 14.91
N ALA A 28 -6.04 -0.76 13.68
CA ALA A 28 -7.23 -1.36 13.08
C ALA A 28 -7.09 -2.87 12.81
N LEU A 29 -5.92 -3.32 12.33
CA LEU A 29 -5.66 -4.76 12.14
C LEU A 29 -5.50 -5.45 13.48
N THR A 30 -4.73 -4.83 14.40
CA THR A 30 -4.54 -5.30 15.78
C THR A 30 -5.88 -5.56 16.46
N ALA A 31 -6.86 -4.66 16.32
CA ALA A 31 -8.18 -4.81 16.93
C ALA A 31 -8.94 -6.03 16.42
N ARG A 32 -8.84 -6.32 15.13
CA ARG A 32 -9.51 -7.49 14.52
C ARG A 32 -8.88 -8.80 14.99
N VAL A 33 -7.56 -8.88 15.03
CA VAL A 33 -6.84 -10.08 15.48
C VAL A 33 -7.05 -10.28 16.99
N PHE A 34 -6.94 -9.22 17.78
CA PHE A 34 -7.15 -9.26 19.22
C PHE A 34 -8.58 -9.69 19.59
N ALA A 35 -9.60 -9.22 18.85
CA ALA A 35 -10.97 -9.68 19.06
C ALA A 35 -11.14 -11.19 18.84
N ALA A 36 -10.41 -11.79 17.89
CA ALA A 36 -10.41 -13.24 17.70
C ALA A 36 -9.70 -13.97 18.85
N ILE A 37 -8.59 -13.43 19.35
CA ILE A 37 -7.88 -13.96 20.53
C ILE A 37 -8.77 -13.87 21.78
N ALA A 38 -9.47 -12.76 21.99
CA ALA A 38 -10.37 -12.54 23.12
C ALA A 38 -11.52 -13.57 23.15
N ARG A 39 -12.02 -13.98 21.98
CA ARG A 39 -13.02 -15.07 21.88
C ARG A 39 -12.45 -16.43 22.28
N ALA A 40 -11.17 -16.69 21.98
CA ALA A 40 -10.48 -17.92 22.39
C ALA A 40 -10.10 -17.93 23.88
N ARG A 41 -10.16 -16.78 24.57
CA ARG A 41 -9.96 -16.62 26.02
C ARG A 41 -8.73 -17.37 26.55
N PRO A 42 -7.51 -17.14 26.01
CA PRO A 42 -6.32 -17.81 26.51
C PRO A 42 -6.06 -17.49 27.97
N ARG A 43 -5.63 -18.49 28.75
CA ARG A 43 -5.24 -18.30 30.15
C ARG A 43 -3.95 -17.48 30.32
N ARG A 44 -3.09 -17.50 29.31
CA ARG A 44 -1.84 -16.74 29.28
C ARG A 44 -1.69 -16.03 27.94
N LEU A 45 -1.49 -14.72 27.99
CA LEU A 45 -1.34 -13.87 26.82
C LEU A 45 -0.05 -13.06 26.93
N PHE A 46 0.80 -13.15 25.92
CA PHE A 46 1.98 -12.31 25.76
C PHE A 46 1.69 -11.25 24.71
N LEU A 47 1.74 -9.98 25.10
CA LEU A 47 1.56 -8.83 24.21
C LEU A 47 2.94 -8.24 23.92
N VAL A 48 3.40 -8.40 22.69
CA VAL A 48 4.74 -8.05 22.25
C VAL A 48 4.66 -6.90 21.27
N ALA A 49 5.21 -5.74 21.64
CA ALA A 49 5.26 -4.57 20.75
C ALA A 49 6.68 -4.11 20.48
N ASP A 50 6.97 -3.72 19.24
CA ASP A 50 8.18 -2.97 18.90
C ASP A 50 7.99 -1.46 19.19
N GLY A 51 9.10 -0.73 19.33
CA GLY A 51 9.10 0.72 19.54
C GLY A 51 9.00 1.52 18.24
N PRO A 52 8.53 2.77 18.27
CA PRO A 52 8.52 3.65 17.10
C PRO A 52 9.94 3.92 16.61
N ARG A 53 10.09 4.15 15.31
CA ARG A 53 11.39 4.50 14.74
C ARG A 53 11.71 5.97 15.02
N PRO A 54 12.94 6.30 15.49
CA PRO A 54 13.28 7.68 15.87
C PRO A 54 13.10 8.70 14.74
N ASP A 55 13.34 8.28 13.49
CA ASP A 55 13.20 9.10 12.28
C ASP A 55 11.74 9.23 11.78
N ARG A 56 10.77 8.59 12.46
CA ARG A 56 9.35 8.55 12.05
C ARG A 56 8.43 8.98 13.20
N PRO A 57 8.37 10.29 13.53
CA PRO A 57 7.63 10.78 14.70
C PRO A 57 6.13 10.44 14.69
N ALA A 58 5.51 10.30 13.51
CA ALA A 58 4.10 9.86 13.39
C ALA A 58 3.86 8.42 13.89
N GLU A 59 4.89 7.59 14.01
CA GLU A 59 4.75 6.22 14.51
C GLU A 59 4.51 6.14 16.00
N ALA A 60 4.97 7.12 16.79
CA ALA A 60 4.77 7.11 18.24
C ALA A 60 3.27 7.06 18.58
N ALA A 61 2.46 7.89 17.93
CA ALA A 61 1.01 7.91 18.09
C ALA A 61 0.36 6.60 17.60
N ALA A 62 0.79 6.07 16.45
CA ALA A 62 0.25 4.83 15.91
C ALA A 62 0.61 3.60 16.77
N CYS A 63 1.81 3.55 17.34
CA CYS A 63 2.22 2.53 18.30
C CYS A 63 1.42 2.63 19.60
N ALA A 64 1.25 3.84 20.12
CA ALA A 64 0.43 4.07 21.31
C ALA A 64 -1.02 3.62 21.10
N ALA A 65 -1.61 3.94 19.94
CA ALA A 65 -2.95 3.50 19.56
C ALA A 65 -3.04 1.97 19.44
N ALA A 66 -2.08 1.31 18.79
CA ALA A 66 -2.06 -0.14 18.67
C ALA A 66 -1.91 -0.84 20.04
N ARG A 67 -1.05 -0.32 20.92
CA ARG A 67 -0.92 -0.80 22.30
C ARG A 67 -2.20 -0.58 23.11
N ALA A 68 -2.92 0.50 22.87
CA ALA A 68 -4.18 0.79 23.57
C ALA A 68 -5.28 -0.24 23.25
N VAL A 69 -5.33 -0.75 22.02
CA VAL A 69 -6.31 -1.77 21.58
C VAL A 69 -6.26 -3.03 22.43
N VAL A 70 -5.08 -3.44 22.88
CA VAL A 70 -4.86 -4.71 23.59
C VAL A 70 -4.84 -4.55 25.12
N ARG A 71 -5.15 -3.34 25.64
CA ARG A 71 -5.12 -3.07 27.10
C ARG A 71 -6.27 -3.71 27.86
N GLN A 72 -7.42 -3.88 27.23
CA GLN A 72 -8.61 -4.39 27.89
C GLN A 72 -8.73 -5.89 27.63
N VAL A 73 -8.41 -6.67 28.66
CA VAL A 73 -8.60 -8.12 28.71
C VAL A 73 -9.68 -8.38 29.76
N ASP A 74 -10.87 -8.76 29.31
CA ASP A 74 -12.09 -8.90 30.14
C ASP A 74 -12.40 -10.35 30.54
N TRP A 75 -11.44 -11.27 30.36
CA TRP A 75 -11.52 -12.66 30.79
C TRP A 75 -10.36 -13.01 31.75
N PRO A 76 -10.49 -14.08 32.58
CA PRO A 76 -9.41 -14.52 33.46
C PRO A 76 -8.15 -14.90 32.67
N CYS A 77 -7.12 -14.04 32.72
CA CYS A 77 -5.93 -14.16 31.88
C CYS A 77 -4.69 -13.58 32.57
N THR A 78 -3.59 -14.32 32.53
CA THR A 78 -2.27 -13.78 32.90
C THR A 78 -1.67 -13.07 31.67
N VAL A 79 -1.64 -11.74 31.71
CA VAL A 79 -1.12 -10.92 30.62
C VAL A 79 0.31 -10.47 30.92
N THR A 80 1.24 -10.78 30.02
CA THR A 80 2.62 -10.28 30.05
C THR A 80 2.81 -9.26 28.94
N HIS A 81 3.27 -8.07 29.30
CA HIS A 81 3.57 -7.00 28.35
C HIS A 81 5.07 -6.92 28.12
N ASP A 82 5.51 -7.11 26.89
CA ASP A 82 6.89 -6.92 26.46
C ASP A 82 6.89 -5.85 25.36
N TYR A 83 7.13 -4.60 25.74
CA TYR A 83 7.09 -3.45 24.84
C TYR A 83 8.46 -2.82 24.75
N ALA A 84 9.05 -2.81 23.55
CA ALA A 84 10.29 -2.09 23.31
C ALA A 84 10.02 -0.56 23.29
N GLU A 85 10.93 0.19 23.89
CA GLU A 85 10.90 1.66 23.88
C GLU A 85 11.29 2.21 22.50
N THR A 86 12.35 1.66 21.92
CA THR A 86 12.87 2.01 20.59
C THR A 86 12.64 0.87 19.60
N ASN A 87 12.56 1.19 18.30
CA ASN A 87 12.46 0.18 17.27
C ASN A 87 13.69 -0.73 17.23
N LEU A 88 13.52 -2.02 17.50
CA LEU A 88 14.59 -3.02 17.42
C LEU A 88 14.69 -3.64 16.02
N GLY A 89 13.65 -3.50 15.21
CA GLY A 89 13.54 -4.13 13.90
C GLY A 89 12.96 -5.54 13.99
N LEU A 90 12.33 -5.98 12.90
CA LEU A 90 11.46 -7.16 12.91
C LEU A 90 12.19 -8.44 13.40
N PRO A 91 13.39 -8.81 12.91
CA PRO A 91 14.02 -10.04 13.35
C PRO A 91 14.51 -9.99 14.80
N ALA A 92 15.17 -8.90 15.20
CA ALA A 92 15.64 -8.74 16.58
C ALA A 92 14.47 -8.71 17.58
N ARG A 93 13.33 -8.12 17.19
CA ARG A 93 12.14 -8.11 18.03
C ARG A 93 11.56 -9.51 18.23
N PHE A 94 11.47 -10.30 17.17
CA PHE A 94 11.02 -11.70 17.26
C PHE A 94 11.96 -12.56 18.09
N GLU A 95 13.27 -12.44 17.87
CA GLU A 95 14.29 -13.23 18.55
C GLU A 95 14.28 -12.97 20.07
N THR A 96 14.28 -11.70 20.47
CA THR A 96 14.28 -11.32 21.90
C THR A 96 12.96 -11.68 22.59
N ALA A 97 11.82 -11.43 21.95
CA ALA A 97 10.50 -11.75 22.50
C ALA A 97 10.30 -13.26 22.67
N LEU A 98 10.60 -14.06 21.64
CA LEU A 98 10.40 -15.50 21.71
C LEU A 98 11.39 -16.16 22.67
N ALA A 99 12.60 -15.62 22.83
CA ALA A 99 13.50 -16.07 23.90
C ALA A 99 12.88 -15.85 25.30
N ALA A 100 12.28 -14.69 25.55
CA ALA A 100 11.60 -14.39 26.82
C ALA A 100 10.35 -15.25 27.03
N VAL A 101 9.49 -15.39 26.00
CA VAL A 101 8.29 -16.24 26.03
C VAL A 101 8.68 -17.68 26.35
N PHE A 102 9.64 -18.25 25.62
CA PHE A 102 10.07 -19.63 25.81
C PHE A 102 10.98 -19.83 27.02
N ALA A 103 11.35 -18.79 27.77
CA ALA A 103 11.84 -18.97 29.14
C ALA A 103 10.68 -19.30 30.10
N ALA A 104 9.49 -18.74 29.85
CA ALA A 104 8.32 -18.86 30.72
C ALA A 104 7.35 -20.00 30.35
N VAL A 105 7.31 -20.44 29.08
CA VAL A 105 6.40 -21.51 28.62
C VAL A 105 7.10 -22.52 27.71
N ASP A 106 6.59 -23.75 27.64
CA ASP A 106 7.15 -24.81 26.79
C ASP A 106 6.60 -24.82 25.36
N GLN A 107 5.48 -24.14 25.13
CA GLN A 107 4.81 -24.02 23.83
C GLN A 107 3.96 -22.76 23.77
N ALA A 108 3.72 -22.27 22.56
CA ALA A 108 2.87 -21.10 22.33
C ALA A 108 2.27 -21.09 20.92
N ILE A 109 1.11 -20.45 20.80
CA ILE A 109 0.54 -19.97 19.55
C ILE A 109 1.05 -18.53 19.34
N ILE A 110 1.56 -18.24 18.16
CA ILE A 110 2.14 -16.96 17.76
C ILE A 110 1.33 -16.35 16.61
N LEU A 111 0.82 -15.15 16.85
CA LEU A 111 0.07 -14.34 15.88
C LEU A 111 0.74 -12.98 15.72
N GLU A 112 0.72 -12.45 14.50
CA GLU A 112 1.03 -11.05 14.19
C GLU A 112 -0.26 -10.23 14.10
N ASP A 113 -0.16 -8.90 14.18
CA ASP A 113 -1.28 -7.95 14.10
C ASP A 113 -2.09 -8.02 12.80
N ASP A 114 -1.62 -8.78 11.81
CA ASP A 114 -2.29 -9.02 10.53
C ASP A 114 -2.65 -10.50 10.24
N CYS A 115 -2.51 -11.38 11.22
CA CYS A 115 -2.89 -12.78 11.15
C CYS A 115 -4.27 -12.97 11.78
N LEU A 116 -5.35 -12.95 10.99
CA LEU A 116 -6.71 -13.13 11.51
C LEU A 116 -7.08 -14.63 11.56
N PRO A 117 -7.12 -15.27 12.75
CA PRO A 117 -7.41 -16.69 12.86
C PRO A 117 -8.92 -16.99 12.77
N SER A 118 -9.25 -18.19 12.28
CA SER A 118 -10.56 -18.81 12.42
C SER A 118 -10.78 -19.34 13.84
N ALA A 119 -12.01 -19.75 14.17
CA ALA A 119 -12.29 -20.30 15.50
C ALA A 119 -11.55 -21.63 15.74
N SER A 120 -11.54 -22.50 14.74
CA SER A 120 -10.87 -23.81 14.80
C SER A 120 -9.35 -23.73 14.86
N PHE A 121 -8.71 -22.61 14.48
CA PHE A 121 -7.26 -22.45 14.53
C PHE A 121 -6.66 -22.73 15.92
N PHE A 122 -7.28 -22.19 16.97
CA PHE A 122 -6.77 -22.32 18.34
C PHE A 122 -6.82 -23.77 18.82
N ARG A 123 -7.96 -24.44 18.61
CA ARG A 123 -8.14 -25.86 18.96
C ARG A 123 -7.24 -26.77 18.12
N PHE A 124 -7.08 -26.45 16.84
CA PHE A 124 -6.16 -27.16 15.96
C PHE A 124 -4.72 -27.09 16.49
N CYS A 125 -4.24 -25.90 16.85
CA CYS A 125 -2.92 -25.75 17.44
C CYS A 125 -2.81 -26.49 18.78
N ALA A 126 -3.81 -26.40 19.65
CA ALA A 126 -3.79 -27.07 20.95
C ALA A 126 -3.70 -28.60 20.84
N GLU A 127 -4.52 -29.22 20.00
CA GLU A 127 -4.49 -30.68 19.79
C GLU A 127 -3.15 -31.14 19.20
N LEU A 128 -2.57 -30.38 18.25
CA LEU A 128 -1.30 -30.75 17.63
C LEU A 128 -0.08 -30.47 18.50
N LEU A 129 -0.11 -29.39 19.28
CA LEU A 129 0.92 -29.06 20.27
C LEU A 129 1.04 -30.16 21.31
N ALA A 130 -0.10 -30.65 21.82
CA ALA A 130 -0.14 -31.78 22.74
C ALA A 130 0.30 -33.09 22.06
N ARG A 131 -0.24 -33.41 20.87
CA ARG A 131 0.06 -34.66 20.15
C ARG A 131 1.53 -34.83 19.80
N TYR A 132 2.19 -33.76 19.37
CA TYR A 132 3.58 -33.79 18.92
C TYR A 132 4.54 -33.16 19.94
N ALA A 133 4.15 -33.07 21.22
CA ALA A 133 4.95 -32.49 22.28
C ALA A 133 6.38 -33.07 22.32
N ASP A 134 6.50 -34.39 22.14
CA ASP A 134 7.78 -35.12 22.24
C ASP A 134 8.33 -35.61 20.90
N ASP A 135 7.67 -35.31 19.76
CA ASP A 135 8.16 -35.73 18.44
C ASP A 135 9.09 -34.66 17.83
N PRO A 136 10.42 -34.87 17.81
CA PRO A 136 11.36 -33.86 17.34
C PRO A 136 11.27 -33.62 15.83
N ARG A 137 10.62 -34.52 15.08
CA ARG A 137 10.41 -34.35 13.64
C ARG A 137 9.45 -33.22 13.33
N VAL A 138 8.56 -32.85 14.26
CA VAL A 138 7.60 -31.76 14.08
C VAL A 138 8.10 -30.53 14.84
N MET A 139 8.46 -29.49 14.10
CA MET A 139 9.04 -28.26 14.65
C MET A 139 8.06 -27.08 14.65
N ALA A 140 7.04 -27.12 13.81
CA ALA A 140 6.04 -26.06 13.75
C ALA A 140 4.65 -26.57 13.36
N ILE A 141 3.65 -25.78 13.68
CA ILE A 141 2.28 -25.88 13.19
C ILE A 141 1.97 -24.54 12.53
N SER A 142 1.50 -24.53 11.29
CA SER A 142 1.03 -23.29 10.65
C SER A 142 -0.49 -23.25 10.59
N GLY A 143 -1.06 -22.05 10.60
CA GLY A 143 -2.47 -21.81 10.31
C GLY A 143 -2.76 -21.60 8.83
N ASP A 144 -1.76 -21.44 7.98
CA ASP A 144 -1.96 -21.15 6.56
C ASP A 144 -1.98 -22.38 5.64
N ARG A 145 -2.69 -22.21 4.52
CA ARG A 145 -2.80 -23.19 3.45
C ARG A 145 -2.92 -22.50 2.10
N PHE A 146 -1.77 -22.23 1.48
CA PHE A 146 -1.71 -21.52 0.19
C PHE A 146 -2.15 -22.36 -1.02
N THR A 147 -2.16 -23.68 -0.88
CA THR A 147 -2.52 -24.61 -1.96
C THR A 147 -3.59 -25.59 -1.50
N PRO A 148 -4.79 -25.61 -2.11
CA PRO A 148 -5.78 -26.66 -1.83
C PRO A 148 -5.22 -28.02 -2.20
N ILE A 149 -5.35 -29.00 -1.30
CA ILE A 149 -5.00 -30.41 -1.54
C ILE A 149 -6.15 -31.23 -0.99
N GLY A 150 -6.62 -32.21 -1.76
CA GLY A 150 -7.56 -33.21 -1.29
C GLY A 150 -6.83 -34.22 -0.42
N VAL A 151 -6.54 -33.83 0.82
CA VAL A 151 -6.06 -34.75 1.85
C VAL A 151 -7.25 -35.27 2.64
N ALA A 152 -7.28 -36.57 2.92
CA ALA A 152 -8.32 -37.16 3.77
C ALA A 152 -8.15 -36.75 5.25
N ALA A 153 -6.91 -36.54 5.68
CA ALA A 153 -6.55 -36.04 7.00
C ALA A 153 -6.89 -34.54 7.17
N SER A 154 -7.05 -34.08 8.41
CA SER A 154 -7.31 -32.68 8.74
C SER A 154 -6.08 -31.77 8.54
N TYR A 155 -4.89 -32.35 8.36
CA TYR A 155 -3.63 -31.65 8.06
C TYR A 155 -2.64 -32.58 7.34
N ALA A 156 -1.60 -32.00 6.77
CA ALA A 156 -0.47 -32.70 6.15
C ALA A 156 0.85 -32.09 6.63
N PHE A 157 1.94 -32.84 6.52
CA PHE A 157 3.26 -32.31 6.85
C PHE A 157 3.93 -31.68 5.63
N SER A 158 4.64 -30.59 5.86
CA SER A 158 5.40 -29.85 4.85
C SER A 158 6.80 -29.57 5.36
N ARG A 159 7.76 -29.42 4.45
CA ARG A 159 9.07 -28.88 4.79
C ARG A 159 9.04 -27.37 5.04
N TYR A 160 8.02 -26.65 4.59
CA TYR A 160 7.95 -25.19 4.68
C TYR A 160 7.27 -24.74 5.98
N PRO A 161 7.99 -24.14 6.95
CA PRO A 161 7.39 -23.54 8.13
C PRO A 161 6.81 -22.19 7.77
N HIS A 162 5.61 -22.19 7.20
CA HIS A 162 4.89 -20.95 6.99
C HIS A 162 4.47 -20.34 8.33
N CYS A 163 4.50 -19.01 8.41
CA CYS A 163 4.35 -18.27 9.67
C CYS A 163 3.16 -17.31 9.68
N VAL A 164 2.15 -17.51 8.82
CA VAL A 164 0.92 -16.70 8.86
C VAL A 164 0.01 -17.26 9.95
N GLY A 165 0.28 -16.86 11.20
CA GLY A 165 -0.26 -17.48 12.40
C GLY A 165 0.25 -18.91 12.56
N TRP A 166 0.96 -19.20 13.64
CA TRP A 166 1.66 -20.47 13.79
C TRP A 166 1.79 -20.84 15.26
N ALA A 167 2.26 -22.05 15.54
CA ALA A 167 2.56 -22.52 16.88
C ALA A 167 3.85 -23.34 16.87
N THR A 168 4.56 -23.32 17.98
CA THR A 168 5.79 -24.11 18.16
C THR A 168 6.06 -24.38 19.63
N TRP A 169 7.11 -25.15 19.88
CA TRP A 169 7.60 -25.54 21.19
C TRP A 169 8.94 -24.87 21.47
N ARG A 170 9.21 -24.62 22.76
CA ARG A 170 10.53 -24.24 23.29
C ARG A 170 11.63 -25.16 22.75
N ARG A 171 11.39 -26.48 22.75
CA ARG A 171 12.36 -27.47 22.22
C ARG A 171 12.75 -27.24 20.76
N ALA A 172 11.82 -26.76 19.93
CA ALA A 172 12.08 -26.48 18.52
C ALA A 172 12.71 -25.10 18.36
N TRP A 173 12.19 -24.08 19.05
CA TRP A 173 12.73 -22.72 18.96
C TRP A 173 14.17 -22.60 19.48
N ARG A 174 14.59 -23.44 20.45
CA ARG A 174 16.01 -23.52 20.89
C ARG A 174 16.99 -23.89 19.77
N LEU A 175 16.50 -24.43 18.66
CA LEU A 175 17.30 -24.75 17.47
C LEU A 175 17.35 -23.60 16.44
N TYR A 176 16.65 -22.48 16.70
CA TYR A 176 16.70 -21.31 15.85
C TYR A 176 18.13 -20.74 15.79
N ASP A 177 18.69 -20.70 14.59
CA ASP A 177 20.01 -20.14 14.31
C ASP A 177 19.85 -18.84 13.50
N GLY A 178 19.74 -17.73 14.22
CA GLY A 178 19.60 -16.40 13.61
C GLY A 178 20.86 -15.93 12.86
N ALA A 179 22.03 -16.45 13.23
CA ALA A 179 23.30 -16.13 12.59
C ALA A 179 23.56 -16.98 11.34
N MET A 180 22.85 -18.11 11.20
CA MET A 180 23.07 -19.11 10.16
C MET A 180 24.54 -19.54 10.09
N ALA A 181 25.13 -19.87 11.24
CA ALA A 181 26.59 -20.01 11.42
C ALA A 181 27.23 -21.04 10.47
N ASP A 182 26.52 -22.13 10.19
CA ASP A 182 26.96 -23.20 9.29
C ASP A 182 26.71 -22.93 7.79
N TRP A 183 25.95 -21.88 7.44
CA TRP A 183 25.56 -21.62 6.06
C TRP A 183 26.75 -21.53 5.08
N PRO A 184 27.88 -20.85 5.40
CA PRO A 184 29.03 -20.78 4.50
C PRO A 184 29.60 -22.14 4.09
N ARG A 185 29.55 -23.12 5.01
CA ARG A 185 29.96 -24.50 4.75
C ARG A 185 28.88 -25.27 3.99
N LEU A 186 27.63 -25.21 4.45
CA LEU A 186 26.52 -25.96 3.88
C LEU A 186 26.22 -25.57 2.44
N ARG A 187 26.33 -24.29 2.06
CA ARG A 187 26.03 -23.81 0.70
C ARG A 187 26.91 -24.43 -0.38
N ALA A 188 28.12 -24.87 -0.02
CA ALA A 188 29.07 -25.54 -0.91
C ALA A 188 28.77 -27.04 -1.11
N THR A 189 27.84 -27.60 -0.35
CA THR A 189 27.48 -29.02 -0.41
C THR A 189 26.16 -29.27 -1.16
N PRO A 190 25.83 -30.54 -1.48
CA PRO A 190 24.51 -30.91 -2.02
C PRO A 190 23.35 -30.84 -1.01
N TRP A 191 23.58 -30.45 0.25
CA TRP A 191 22.59 -30.50 1.34
C TRP A 191 21.23 -29.85 0.98
N LEU A 192 21.21 -28.66 0.38
CA LEU A 192 19.93 -28.04 -0.01
C LEU A 192 19.15 -28.89 -1.02
N ASN A 193 19.85 -29.52 -1.96
CA ASN A 193 19.22 -30.36 -2.97
C ASN A 193 18.64 -31.65 -2.37
N THR A 194 19.17 -32.15 -1.24
CA THR A 194 18.59 -33.31 -0.54
C THR A 194 17.25 -32.97 0.13
N ILE A 195 17.03 -31.69 0.46
CA ILE A 195 15.80 -31.19 1.09
C ILE A 195 14.73 -30.88 0.05
N VAL A 196 15.00 -29.97 -0.89
CA VAL A 196 13.98 -29.48 -1.84
C VAL A 196 13.84 -30.36 -3.09
N ARG A 197 14.84 -31.20 -3.38
CA ARG A 197 14.83 -32.20 -4.47
C ARG A 197 14.47 -31.64 -5.85
N ASP A 198 14.79 -30.38 -6.09
CA ASP A 198 14.58 -29.69 -7.36
C ASP A 198 15.72 -28.68 -7.59
N ARG A 199 16.34 -28.72 -8.77
CA ARG A 199 17.52 -27.89 -9.09
C ARG A 199 17.20 -26.40 -9.09
N ARG A 200 16.00 -26.02 -9.53
CA ARG A 200 15.58 -24.62 -9.64
C ARG A 200 15.25 -24.06 -8.25
N ALA A 201 14.53 -24.82 -7.44
CA ALA A 201 14.27 -24.53 -6.03
C ALA A 201 15.57 -24.45 -5.23
N THR A 202 16.52 -25.36 -5.46
CA THR A 202 17.84 -25.35 -4.81
C THR A 202 18.58 -24.05 -5.10
N ARG A 203 18.58 -23.60 -6.37
CA ARG A 203 19.20 -22.33 -6.76
C ARG A 203 18.50 -21.14 -6.10
N HIS A 204 17.17 -21.13 -6.09
CA HIS A 204 16.38 -20.09 -5.43
C HIS A 204 16.73 -19.99 -3.95
N TRP A 205 16.63 -21.10 -3.21
CA TRP A 205 16.87 -21.11 -1.77
C TRP A 205 18.32 -20.83 -1.41
N ARG A 206 19.29 -21.28 -2.21
CA ARG A 206 20.69 -20.90 -2.04
C ARG A 206 20.87 -19.38 -2.15
N ALA A 207 20.32 -18.77 -3.20
CA ALA A 207 20.39 -17.32 -3.36
C ALA A 207 19.68 -16.58 -2.21
N THR A 208 18.51 -17.04 -1.79
CA THR A 208 17.77 -16.48 -0.65
C THR A 208 18.60 -16.55 0.63
N PHE A 209 19.15 -17.71 0.98
CA PHE A 209 19.98 -17.87 2.17
C PHE A 209 21.30 -17.09 2.10
N ASP A 210 21.94 -16.97 0.91
CA ASP A 210 23.09 -16.09 0.74
C ASP A 210 22.74 -14.63 1.04
N THR A 211 21.58 -14.15 0.58
CA THR A 211 21.14 -12.77 0.86
C THR A 211 20.73 -12.55 2.31
N VAL A 212 20.16 -13.54 2.99
CA VAL A 212 19.79 -13.47 4.41
C VAL A 212 21.05 -13.49 5.28
N TYR A 213 22.00 -14.40 4.98
CA TYR A 213 23.29 -14.50 5.67
C TYR A 213 24.11 -13.21 5.51
N ALA A 214 24.14 -12.64 4.31
CA ALA A 214 24.78 -11.35 4.04
C ALA A 214 24.01 -10.13 4.60
N ARG A 215 22.93 -10.36 5.37
CA ARG A 215 22.05 -9.33 5.97
C ARG A 215 21.42 -8.36 4.95
N GLN A 216 21.28 -8.77 3.70
CA GLN A 216 20.62 -8.01 2.64
C GLN A 216 19.09 -8.18 2.65
N ILE A 217 18.61 -9.25 3.29
CA ILE A 217 17.21 -9.47 3.66
C ILE A 217 17.19 -9.68 5.17
N ASP A 218 16.49 -8.81 5.87
CA ASP A 218 16.34 -8.91 7.32
C ASP A 218 15.00 -9.57 7.65
N SER A 219 14.99 -10.91 7.65
CA SER A 219 13.78 -11.73 7.86
C SER A 219 14.07 -12.91 8.79
N TRP A 220 13.37 -12.94 9.93
CA TRP A 220 13.45 -14.06 10.88
C TRP A 220 12.82 -15.34 10.30
N ALA A 221 11.79 -15.24 9.47
CA ALA A 221 11.09 -16.40 8.92
C ALA A 221 11.98 -17.24 7.98
N TYR A 222 12.88 -16.61 7.22
CA TYR A 222 13.88 -17.34 6.44
C TYR A 222 14.95 -18.02 7.31
N ARG A 223 15.38 -17.37 8.39
CA ARG A 223 16.29 -17.96 9.39
C ARG A 223 15.63 -19.15 10.09
N TRP A 224 14.33 -19.06 10.37
CA TRP A 224 13.55 -20.17 10.91
C TRP A 224 13.40 -21.31 9.91
N THR A 225 13.15 -21.01 8.64
CA THR A 225 13.13 -22.03 7.56
C THR A 225 14.46 -22.78 7.47
N TYR A 226 15.58 -22.05 7.47
CA TYR A 226 16.92 -22.63 7.50
C TYR A 226 17.12 -23.54 8.72
N SER A 227 16.71 -23.08 9.91
CA SER A 227 16.85 -23.82 11.17
C SER A 227 16.05 -25.12 11.14
N CYS A 228 14.77 -25.07 10.74
CA CYS A 228 13.94 -26.27 10.56
C CYS A 228 14.59 -27.25 9.59
N TRP A 229 15.08 -26.77 8.44
CA TRP A 229 15.69 -27.62 7.42
C TRP A 229 17.01 -28.25 7.87
N ARG A 230 17.83 -27.52 8.63
CA ARG A 230 19.09 -28.04 9.19
C ARG A 230 18.83 -29.19 10.15
N HIS A 231 17.69 -29.17 10.83
CA HIS A 231 17.28 -30.19 11.79
C HIS A 231 16.26 -31.21 11.25
N GLY A 232 15.98 -31.19 9.94
CA GLY A 232 15.02 -32.11 9.31
C GLY A 232 13.57 -31.94 9.78
N GLY A 233 13.25 -30.78 10.35
CA GLY A 233 11.95 -30.45 10.92
C GLY A 233 10.85 -30.27 9.88
N LEU A 234 9.68 -30.81 10.20
CA LEU A 234 8.45 -30.68 9.43
C LEU A 234 7.47 -29.75 10.13
N THR A 235 6.55 -29.21 9.32
CA THR A 235 5.48 -28.33 9.75
C THR A 235 4.13 -28.96 9.45
N ALA A 236 3.23 -29.02 10.44
CA ALA A 236 1.84 -29.40 10.21
C ALA A 236 1.08 -28.23 9.55
N LEU A 237 0.54 -28.46 8.35
CA LEU A 237 -0.30 -27.50 7.61
C LEU A 237 -1.74 -28.01 7.55
N PRO A 238 -2.74 -27.20 7.93
CA PRO A 238 -4.14 -27.61 7.92
C PRO A 238 -4.65 -27.90 6.51
N ALA A 239 -5.65 -28.77 6.38
CA ALA A 239 -6.26 -29.12 5.10
C ALA A 239 -6.92 -27.93 4.39
N VAL A 240 -7.41 -26.98 5.17
CA VAL A 240 -7.98 -25.70 4.76
C VAL A 240 -7.20 -24.55 5.41
N ASN A 241 -7.28 -23.35 4.84
CA ASN A 241 -6.63 -22.18 5.42
C ASN A 241 -7.34 -21.78 6.71
N LEU A 242 -6.64 -21.68 7.84
CA LEU A 242 -7.21 -21.32 9.15
C LEU A 242 -6.88 -19.89 9.57
N VAL A 243 -5.94 -19.23 8.89
CA VAL A 243 -5.56 -17.85 9.19
C VAL A 243 -5.58 -17.03 7.92
N GLN A 244 -6.35 -15.94 7.93
CA GLN A 244 -6.37 -14.96 6.85
C GLN A 244 -5.31 -13.89 7.12
N ASN A 245 -4.32 -13.75 6.22
CA ASN A 245 -3.42 -12.59 6.27
C ASN A 245 -4.16 -11.35 5.75
N ILE A 246 -4.52 -10.45 6.65
CA ILE A 246 -5.23 -9.19 6.39
C ILE A 246 -4.30 -7.99 6.23
N GLY A 247 -2.99 -8.22 6.22
CA GLY A 247 -1.95 -7.19 6.24
C GLY A 247 -1.38 -6.84 4.88
N PHE A 248 -1.82 -7.52 3.80
CA PHE A 248 -1.37 -7.21 2.45
C PHE A 248 -1.77 -5.78 2.07
N GLY A 249 -0.77 -4.93 1.86
CA GLY A 249 -0.98 -3.52 1.58
C GLY A 249 0.25 -2.68 1.82
N VAL A 250 0.09 -1.37 1.64
CA VAL A 250 1.17 -0.37 1.73
C VAL A 250 1.84 -0.30 3.10
N ASP A 251 1.10 -0.60 4.16
CA ASP A 251 1.55 -0.48 5.55
C ASP A 251 2.31 -1.72 6.03
N SER A 252 2.33 -2.78 5.21
CA SER A 252 3.10 -4.00 5.46
C SER A 252 4.59 -3.76 5.37
N THR A 253 5.38 -4.53 6.12
CA THR A 253 6.85 -4.53 6.01
C THR A 253 7.34 -5.33 4.79
N HIS A 254 6.60 -6.35 4.36
CA HIS A 254 7.05 -7.30 3.32
C HIS A 254 6.00 -7.73 2.29
N THR A 255 4.70 -7.52 2.54
CA THR A 255 3.58 -8.03 1.72
C THR A 255 2.82 -6.91 0.98
N HIS A 256 3.53 -6.07 0.24
CA HIS A 256 2.97 -4.88 -0.41
C HIS A 256 2.03 -5.12 -1.61
N ASN A 257 1.87 -6.37 -2.09
CA ASN A 257 1.07 -6.67 -3.28
C ASN A 257 -0.31 -7.24 -2.90
N PRO A 258 -1.37 -6.42 -2.79
CA PRO A 258 -2.72 -6.90 -2.45
C PRO A 258 -3.34 -7.80 -3.54
N ASP A 259 -2.79 -7.79 -4.76
CA ASP A 259 -3.21 -8.66 -5.87
C ASP A 259 -2.51 -10.04 -5.84
N SER A 260 -1.68 -10.31 -4.82
CA SER A 260 -1.07 -11.62 -4.64
C SER A 260 -2.15 -12.71 -4.57
N PRO A 261 -1.97 -13.88 -5.22
CA PRO A 261 -2.93 -14.99 -5.13
C PRO A 261 -3.13 -15.51 -3.71
N ILE A 262 -2.22 -15.17 -2.80
CA ILE A 262 -2.27 -15.53 -1.38
C ILE A 262 -2.70 -14.38 -0.47
N ALA A 263 -2.91 -13.17 -1.02
CA ALA A 263 -3.40 -12.04 -0.25
C ALA A 263 -4.85 -12.28 0.17
N ASN A 264 -5.15 -12.05 1.45
CA ASN A 264 -6.49 -12.16 2.02
C ASN A 264 -7.18 -13.50 1.72
N LEU A 265 -6.41 -14.61 1.61
CA LEU A 265 -7.02 -15.94 1.45
C LEU A 265 -8.01 -16.18 2.60
N PRO A 266 -9.29 -16.45 2.29
CA PRO A 266 -10.29 -16.66 3.33
C PRO A 266 -9.86 -17.77 4.29
N ALA A 267 -10.05 -17.55 5.58
CA ALA A 267 -9.99 -18.61 6.55
C ALA A 267 -11.29 -19.43 6.49
N GLY A 268 -11.17 -20.74 6.61
CA GLY A 268 -12.27 -21.68 6.81
C GLY A 268 -12.21 -22.29 8.20
N GLU A 269 -13.09 -23.26 8.43
CA GLU A 269 -13.16 -24.01 9.68
C GLU A 269 -12.81 -25.49 9.44
N LEU A 270 -12.25 -26.14 10.45
CA LEU A 270 -12.04 -27.58 10.50
C LEU A 270 -13.09 -28.25 11.38
N ASP A 271 -13.50 -29.45 10.96
CA ASP A 271 -14.27 -30.36 11.79
C ASP A 271 -13.36 -31.09 12.78
N PHE A 272 -13.92 -31.37 13.95
CA PHE A 272 -13.29 -32.15 15.02
C PHE A 272 -14.09 -33.43 15.31
N PRO A 273 -13.44 -34.53 15.75
CA PRO A 273 -12.01 -34.65 16.06
C PRO A 273 -11.12 -34.61 14.81
N LEU A 274 -9.87 -34.18 14.98
CA LEU A 274 -8.92 -34.12 13.87
C LEU A 274 -8.61 -35.53 13.32
N ARG A 275 -8.68 -35.70 12.00
CA ARG A 275 -8.19 -36.90 11.32
C ARG A 275 -6.69 -36.78 11.13
N HIS A 276 -5.91 -37.60 11.82
CA HIS A 276 -4.45 -37.53 11.76
C HIS A 276 -3.89 -38.27 10.51
N PRO A 277 -2.83 -37.74 9.87
CA PRO A 277 -2.13 -38.47 8.82
C PRO A 277 -1.46 -39.72 9.41
N PRO A 278 -1.32 -40.80 8.61
CA PRO A 278 -0.80 -42.09 9.10
C PRO A 278 0.70 -42.06 9.40
N ALA A 279 1.44 -41.08 8.86
CA ALA A 279 2.88 -40.95 9.06
C ALA A 279 3.32 -39.48 9.10
N VAL A 280 4.43 -39.23 9.80
CA VAL A 280 5.12 -37.94 9.87
C VAL A 280 6.11 -37.85 8.72
N THR A 281 5.58 -37.64 7.51
CA THR A 281 6.35 -37.52 6.27
C THR A 281 5.85 -36.34 5.45
N PRO A 282 6.75 -35.58 4.80
CA PRO A 282 6.34 -34.43 4.02
C PRO A 282 5.50 -34.83 2.80
N ASP A 283 4.52 -34.00 2.45
CA ASP A 283 3.79 -34.09 1.20
C ASP A 283 4.58 -33.40 0.08
N ASP A 284 5.34 -34.19 -0.67
CA ASP A 284 6.17 -33.70 -1.78
C ASP A 284 5.37 -32.96 -2.86
N ARG A 285 4.10 -33.35 -3.08
CA ARG A 285 3.24 -32.69 -4.08
C ARG A 285 2.79 -31.31 -3.58
N SER A 286 2.43 -31.22 -2.30
CA SER A 286 2.16 -29.96 -1.61
C SER A 286 3.35 -29.02 -1.71
N ASP A 287 4.51 -29.50 -1.26
CA ASP A 287 5.75 -28.74 -1.17
C ASP A 287 6.20 -28.21 -2.54
N ALA A 288 6.13 -29.03 -3.58
CA ALA A 288 6.46 -28.61 -4.94
C ALA A 288 5.50 -27.53 -5.46
N ARG A 289 4.22 -27.59 -5.08
CA ARG A 289 3.23 -26.58 -5.46
C ARG A 289 3.42 -25.27 -4.71
N THR A 290 3.69 -25.35 -3.40
CA THR A 290 4.08 -24.22 -2.55
C THR A 290 5.32 -23.52 -3.13
N GLN A 291 6.37 -24.29 -3.46
CA GLN A 291 7.59 -23.77 -4.09
C GLN A 291 7.28 -22.98 -5.37
N ARG A 292 6.47 -23.56 -6.26
CA ARG A 292 6.08 -22.92 -7.53
C ARG A 292 5.12 -21.75 -7.37
N LEU A 293 4.38 -21.66 -6.27
CA LEU A 293 3.43 -20.58 -6.05
C LEU A 293 4.09 -19.39 -5.34
N LEU A 294 4.85 -19.65 -4.28
CA LEU A 294 5.32 -18.61 -3.37
C LEU A 294 6.73 -18.14 -3.69
N PHE A 295 7.63 -19.08 -3.96
CA PHE A 295 9.06 -18.82 -3.95
C PHE A 295 9.62 -18.71 -5.37
N ASP A 296 9.13 -19.50 -6.32
CA ASP A 296 9.63 -19.53 -7.69
C ASP A 296 8.53 -19.70 -8.77
N PRO A 297 7.64 -18.71 -8.93
CA PRO A 297 6.55 -18.77 -9.89
C PRO A 297 7.04 -18.75 -11.35
N THR A 298 6.62 -19.78 -12.10
CA THR A 298 6.81 -19.83 -13.56
C THR A 298 6.06 -18.68 -14.26
N LEU A 299 6.47 -18.32 -15.47
CA LEU A 299 5.76 -17.33 -16.29
C LEU A 299 4.28 -17.70 -16.50
N ARG A 300 3.96 -19.00 -16.64
CA ARG A 300 2.58 -19.52 -16.71
C ARG A 300 1.78 -19.27 -15.43
N VAL A 301 2.39 -19.47 -14.26
CA VAL A 301 1.76 -19.18 -12.97
C VAL A 301 1.55 -17.67 -12.79
N LYS A 302 2.54 -16.85 -13.15
CA LYS A 302 2.43 -15.38 -13.19
C LYS A 302 1.32 -14.90 -14.14
N LEU A 303 1.15 -15.55 -15.28
CA LEU A 303 0.08 -15.26 -16.24
C LEU A 303 -1.29 -15.72 -15.72
N ALA A 304 -1.38 -16.88 -15.06
CA ALA A 304 -2.60 -17.35 -14.40
C ALA A 304 -3.03 -16.41 -13.26
N TRP A 305 -2.09 -15.79 -12.53
CA TRP A 305 -2.40 -14.74 -11.55
C TRP A 305 -3.04 -13.52 -12.21
N ARG A 306 -2.51 -13.10 -13.38
CA ARG A 306 -3.09 -12.01 -14.18
C ARG A 306 -4.47 -12.37 -14.73
N LEU A 307 -4.70 -13.61 -15.15
CA LEU A 307 -5.99 -14.09 -15.64
C LEU A 307 -7.04 -14.19 -14.51
N ARG A 308 -6.67 -14.69 -13.32
CA ARG A 308 -7.56 -14.69 -12.15
C ARG A 308 -7.92 -13.27 -11.69
N ARG A 309 -7.00 -12.33 -11.82
CA ARG A 309 -7.24 -10.89 -11.62
C ARG A 309 -8.28 -10.36 -12.61
N LEU A 310 -8.16 -10.70 -13.89
CA LEU A 310 -9.17 -10.37 -14.91
C LEU A 310 -10.53 -11.02 -14.63
N GLN A 311 -10.56 -12.30 -14.27
CA GLN A 311 -11.80 -13.03 -13.94
C GLN A 311 -12.50 -12.48 -12.69
N ARG A 312 -11.76 -12.06 -11.66
CA ARG A 312 -12.32 -11.47 -10.43
C ARG A 312 -12.93 -10.09 -10.73
N VAL A 313 -12.28 -9.30 -11.59
CA VAL A 313 -12.78 -8.01 -12.10
C VAL A 313 -14.00 -8.20 -13.01
N VAL A 314 -14.06 -9.26 -13.80
CA VAL A 314 -15.22 -9.59 -14.65
C VAL A 314 -16.39 -10.12 -13.82
N ARG A 315 -16.16 -10.95 -12.80
CA ARG A 315 -17.22 -11.46 -11.89
C ARG A 315 -17.84 -10.37 -11.03
N THR A 316 -17.06 -9.40 -10.57
CA THR A 316 -17.59 -8.22 -9.88
C THR A 316 -18.34 -7.27 -10.81
N ARG A 317 -18.10 -7.34 -12.14
CA ARG A 317 -18.85 -6.60 -13.17
C ARG A 317 -20.12 -7.28 -13.67
N LEU A 318 -20.30 -8.58 -13.44
CA LEU A 318 -21.41 -9.39 -13.99
C LEU A 318 -22.44 -9.88 -12.95
N GLY A 319 -22.37 -9.48 -11.68
CA GLY A 319 -23.46 -9.70 -10.72
C GLY A 319 -23.86 -11.16 -10.45
N SER A 320 -22.99 -12.15 -10.66
CA SER A 320 -23.32 -13.56 -10.37
C SER A 320 -22.81 -13.98 -8.99
N GLN A 321 -23.70 -13.93 -7.98
CA GLN A 321 -23.49 -14.66 -6.72
C GLN A 321 -23.53 -16.18 -6.98
N PRO A 322 -22.71 -17.00 -6.30
CA PRO A 322 -22.95 -18.44 -6.25
C PRO A 322 -24.22 -18.69 -5.43
N ARG A 323 -25.11 -19.58 -5.92
CA ARG A 323 -26.29 -20.06 -5.17
C ARG A 323 -25.86 -20.61 -3.80
N ALA A 324 -26.18 -19.89 -2.74
CA ALA A 324 -26.12 -20.40 -1.38
C ALA A 324 -27.20 -21.47 -1.20
N ARG A 325 -26.84 -22.65 -0.67
CA ARG A 325 -27.82 -23.57 -0.09
C ARG A 325 -28.38 -22.87 1.16
N GLN A 326 -29.70 -22.75 1.22
CA GLN A 326 -30.43 -22.12 2.33
C GLN A 326 -30.14 -22.86 3.64
N ALA A 327 -29.70 -22.11 4.66
CA ALA A 327 -29.80 -22.51 6.05
C ALA A 327 -31.24 -22.20 6.55
N PRO A 328 -31.78 -22.97 7.51
CA PRO A 328 -33.17 -22.83 7.96
C PRO A 328 -33.39 -21.53 8.75
N PRO A 329 -34.62 -21.00 8.80
CA PRO A 329 -34.92 -19.72 9.43
C PRO A 329 -34.99 -19.85 10.97
N GLU A 330 -34.41 -18.88 11.67
CA GLU A 330 -34.65 -18.66 13.10
C GLU A 330 -35.91 -17.78 13.32
N PRO A 331 -36.59 -17.92 14.48
CA PRO A 331 -37.96 -17.45 14.67
C PRO A 331 -38.08 -15.99 15.14
N ASP A 332 -39.25 -15.42 14.88
CA ASP A 332 -39.68 -14.04 15.11
C ASP A 332 -39.63 -13.56 16.56
N ALA A 333 -39.31 -12.27 16.73
CA ALA A 333 -39.66 -11.46 17.91
C ALA A 333 -39.92 -9.99 17.48
N PRO A 334 -40.79 -9.25 18.19
CA PRO A 334 -41.85 -8.46 17.55
C PRO A 334 -41.56 -6.97 17.38
N ALA A 335 -42.40 -6.37 16.54
CA ALA A 335 -42.38 -4.99 16.07
C ALA A 335 -42.53 -3.93 17.17
N LEU A 336 -41.75 -2.84 17.05
CA LEU A 336 -42.06 -1.54 17.63
C LEU A 336 -41.87 -0.44 16.56
N VAL A 337 -43.04 0.05 16.12
CA VAL A 337 -43.44 1.40 15.69
C VAL A 337 -42.37 2.36 15.12
N SER A 338 -42.64 2.72 13.86
CA SER A 338 -42.12 3.80 13.02
C SER A 338 -41.93 5.17 13.69
N LEU A 339 -40.80 5.84 13.39
CA LEU A 339 -40.76 7.27 13.05
C LEU A 339 -39.73 7.52 11.92
N ARG A 340 -40.18 8.20 10.87
CA ARG A 340 -39.44 8.56 9.64
C ARG A 340 -38.26 9.50 9.91
N GLY A 341 -37.18 9.33 9.13
CA GLY A 341 -36.28 10.43 8.75
C GLY A 341 -34.81 10.06 8.61
N GLN A 342 -34.22 10.41 7.46
CA GLN A 342 -32.78 10.44 7.12
C GLN A 342 -32.16 9.15 6.54
N ALA A 343 -31.98 9.18 5.22
CA ALA A 343 -31.09 8.28 4.48
C ALA A 343 -29.63 8.64 4.80
N GLY A 344 -29.01 7.86 5.71
CA GLY A 344 -27.57 7.87 5.93
C GLY A 344 -26.87 6.94 4.97
N LEU A 345 -26.13 7.51 4.00
CA LEU A 345 -25.16 6.76 3.21
C LEU A 345 -23.92 6.47 4.08
N ALA A 346 -23.64 5.19 4.31
CA ALA A 346 -22.45 4.74 5.02
C ALA A 346 -21.16 5.12 4.25
N PRO A 347 -20.13 5.66 4.92
CA PRO A 347 -18.89 6.05 4.26
C PRO A 347 -18.11 4.81 3.78
N SER A 348 -17.85 4.75 2.48
CA SER A 348 -17.05 3.72 1.83
C SER A 348 -15.58 3.84 2.27
N SER A 349 -15.07 2.85 3.01
CA SER A 349 -13.70 2.80 3.49
C SER A 349 -12.73 2.32 2.40
N ARG A 350 -12.21 3.26 1.62
CA ARG A 350 -10.99 3.08 0.81
C ARG A 350 -10.09 4.28 0.99
N VAL A 351 -9.31 4.27 2.07
CA VAL A 351 -8.27 5.26 2.31
C VAL A 351 -7.12 4.94 1.34
N ASN A 352 -6.97 5.78 0.33
CA ASN A 352 -5.81 5.80 -0.54
C ASN A 352 -4.57 6.20 0.28
N THR A 353 -3.49 5.47 0.11
CA THR A 353 -2.23 5.67 0.82
C THR A 353 -1.16 6.10 -0.18
N TYR A 354 -0.71 7.34 0.01
CA TYR A 354 0.23 8.04 -0.86
C TYR A 354 1.63 7.42 -0.81
N PRO A 355 2.22 7.00 -1.94
CA PRO A 355 3.57 6.46 -1.96
C PRO A 355 4.62 7.55 -1.73
N ALA A 356 5.63 7.22 -0.91
CA ALA A 356 6.78 8.06 -0.61
C ALA A 356 7.67 8.29 -1.86
N ILE A 357 7.41 9.36 -2.61
CA ILE A 357 8.35 9.93 -3.60
C ILE A 357 8.60 11.44 -3.35
N VAL A 358 8.07 12.02 -2.27
CA VAL A 358 8.33 13.43 -1.95
C VAL A 358 9.43 13.50 -0.91
N GLY A 359 10.61 13.94 -1.35
CA GLY A 359 11.68 14.35 -0.44
C GLY A 359 11.24 15.54 0.41
N ALA A 360 11.60 15.49 1.69
CA ALA A 360 11.73 16.62 2.61
C ALA A 360 10.69 17.76 2.48
N GLY A 361 9.49 17.53 3.02
CA GLY A 361 8.60 18.60 3.48
C GLY A 361 8.67 18.67 5.00
N LEU A 362 9.39 19.67 5.51
CA LEU A 362 9.63 19.91 6.94
C LEU A 362 8.32 20.21 7.71
N HIS A 363 8.35 19.88 9.01
CA HIS A 363 7.39 20.34 10.02
C HIS A 363 7.21 21.87 10.01
N GLY A 364 5.97 22.33 10.26
CA GLY A 364 5.75 23.50 11.12
C GLY A 364 5.41 24.86 10.50
N SER A 365 4.61 24.96 9.44
CA SER A 365 3.92 26.24 9.12
C SER A 365 2.42 26.14 9.44
N SER A 366 1.89 27.07 10.23
CA SER A 366 0.44 27.24 10.40
C SER A 366 -0.17 27.65 9.07
N PHE A 367 -0.77 26.71 8.35
CA PHE A 367 -1.56 27.00 7.16
C PHE A 367 -2.70 27.96 7.53
N ALA A 368 -2.81 29.08 6.81
CA ALA A 368 -3.89 30.06 6.98
C ALA A 368 -4.81 30.05 5.76
N VAL A 369 -6.12 30.08 5.99
CA VAL A 369 -7.10 30.30 4.92
C VAL A 369 -7.22 31.80 4.68
N ASP A 370 -6.94 32.24 3.45
CA ASP A 370 -7.22 33.60 3.01
C ASP A 370 -8.66 33.66 2.43
N PRO A 371 -9.63 34.28 3.12
CA PRO A 371 -11.01 34.34 2.66
C PRO A 371 -11.20 35.24 1.42
N SER A 372 -10.18 36.01 1.03
CA SER A 372 -10.30 37.00 -0.04
C SER A 372 -10.73 36.37 -1.36
N GLY A 373 -11.85 36.87 -1.91
CA GLY A 373 -12.40 36.39 -3.18
C GLY A 373 -13.12 35.04 -3.12
N LEU A 374 -13.30 34.43 -1.94
CA LEU A 374 -14.16 33.27 -1.74
C LEU A 374 -15.59 33.72 -1.40
N SER A 375 -16.59 33.05 -1.94
CA SER A 375 -17.98 33.22 -1.52
C SER A 375 -18.21 32.65 -0.12
N PRO A 376 -19.24 33.11 0.62
CA PRO A 376 -19.59 32.53 1.93
C PRO A 376 -19.83 31.02 1.88
N ALA A 377 -20.40 30.52 0.78
CA ALA A 377 -20.64 29.09 0.56
C ALA A 377 -19.32 28.31 0.38
N GLU A 378 -18.39 28.81 -0.44
CA GLU A 378 -17.06 28.20 -0.61
C GLU A 378 -16.29 28.18 0.71
N LEU A 379 -16.33 29.28 1.48
CA LEU A 379 -15.66 29.35 2.78
C LEU A 379 -16.23 28.32 3.77
N THR A 380 -17.55 28.17 3.79
CA THR A 380 -18.23 27.16 4.63
C THR A 380 -17.78 25.74 4.27
N VAL A 381 -17.72 25.41 2.98
CA VAL A 381 -17.24 24.11 2.51
C VAL A 381 -15.77 23.90 2.90
N ILE A 382 -14.91 24.90 2.73
CA ILE A 382 -13.49 24.81 3.10
C ILE A 382 -13.32 24.60 4.60
N GLN A 383 -14.07 25.32 5.44
CA GLN A 383 -14.06 25.13 6.88
C GLN A 383 -14.52 23.71 7.28
N ALA A 384 -15.59 23.21 6.65
CA ALA A 384 -16.07 21.85 6.86
C ALA A 384 -15.02 20.78 6.45
N LEU A 385 -14.30 21.00 5.34
CA LEU A 385 -13.20 20.12 4.93
C LEU A 385 -12.06 20.12 5.95
N LEU A 386 -11.63 21.30 6.41
CA LEU A 386 -10.56 21.43 7.42
C LEU A 386 -10.94 20.82 8.77
N ALA A 387 -12.22 20.87 9.15
CA ALA A 387 -12.73 20.25 10.37
C ALA A 387 -12.60 18.71 10.38
N ARG A 388 -12.45 18.07 9.22
CA ARG A 388 -12.19 16.62 9.10
C ARG A 388 -10.76 16.21 9.49
N LEU A 389 -9.87 17.18 9.78
CA LEU A 389 -8.49 16.92 10.17
C LEU A 389 -8.36 16.91 11.70
N ALA A 390 -7.89 15.80 12.27
CA ALA A 390 -7.82 15.55 13.72
C ALA A 390 -7.00 16.55 14.56
N GLN A 391 -6.22 17.45 13.94
CA GLN A 391 -5.41 18.47 14.60
C GLN A 391 -5.57 19.88 14.00
N HIS A 392 -6.55 20.09 13.10
CA HIS A 392 -6.73 21.33 12.32
C HIS A 392 -5.51 21.83 11.52
N SER A 393 -4.40 21.10 11.49
CA SER A 393 -3.21 21.41 10.68
C SER A 393 -3.30 20.74 9.31
N LEU A 394 -3.27 21.55 8.25
CA LEU A 394 -3.28 21.07 6.87
C LEU A 394 -1.86 20.71 6.44
N THR A 395 -1.61 19.42 6.18
CA THR A 395 -0.39 18.90 5.56
C THR A 395 -0.66 18.49 4.11
N LEU A 396 0.37 18.29 3.28
CA LEU A 396 0.21 17.81 1.90
C LEU A 396 -0.57 16.48 1.83
N ALA A 397 -0.21 15.52 2.69
CA ALA A 397 -0.93 14.24 2.77
C ALA A 397 -2.37 14.42 3.28
N GLY A 398 -2.61 15.37 4.18
CA GLY A 398 -3.95 15.75 4.63
C GLY A 398 -4.80 16.35 3.50
N LEU A 399 -4.24 17.27 2.73
CA LEU A 399 -4.89 17.87 1.56
C LEU A 399 -5.25 16.82 0.52
N TRP A 400 -4.29 15.96 0.17
CA TRP A 400 -4.55 14.87 -0.75
C TRP A 400 -5.67 13.96 -0.25
N ARG A 401 -5.68 13.59 1.05
CA ARG A 401 -6.79 12.82 1.64
C ARG A 401 -8.13 13.52 1.47
N LEU A 402 -8.21 14.83 1.72
CA LEU A 402 -9.44 15.60 1.52
C LEU A 402 -9.89 15.59 0.05
N MET A 403 -8.95 15.68 -0.91
CA MET A 403 -9.26 15.55 -2.34
C MET A 403 -9.82 14.17 -2.68
N ASP A 404 -9.25 13.11 -2.14
CA ASP A 404 -9.71 11.73 -2.34
C ASP A 404 -11.07 11.47 -1.68
N ASP A 405 -11.35 12.10 -0.52
CA ASP A 405 -12.65 12.05 0.15
C ASP A 405 -13.73 12.73 -0.71
N VAL A 406 -13.47 13.96 -1.20
CA VAL A 406 -14.40 14.67 -2.10
C VAL A 406 -14.62 13.88 -3.39
N TRP A 407 -13.56 13.28 -3.95
CA TRP A 407 -13.66 12.41 -5.11
C TRP A 407 -14.61 11.22 -4.85
N ALA A 408 -14.49 10.58 -3.68
CA ALA A 408 -15.36 9.49 -3.27
C ALA A 408 -16.81 9.93 -3.02
N GLU A 409 -17.02 11.09 -2.40
CA GLU A 409 -18.34 11.67 -2.12
C GLU A 409 -19.12 11.98 -3.41
N LEU A 410 -18.43 12.42 -4.46
CA LEU A 410 -19.03 12.63 -5.78
C LEU A 410 -19.29 11.32 -6.54
N GLY A 411 -18.85 10.16 -6.03
CA GLY A 411 -19.05 8.86 -6.67
C GLY A 411 -18.18 8.62 -7.90
N LEU A 412 -17.03 9.30 -8.02
CA LEU A 412 -16.15 9.19 -9.20
C LEU A 412 -15.35 7.87 -9.24
N ASP A 413 -15.30 7.24 -10.42
CA ASP A 413 -14.42 6.11 -10.75
C ASP A 413 -13.19 6.62 -11.51
N GLU A 414 -12.00 6.51 -10.92
CA GLU A 414 -10.74 6.94 -11.53
C GLU A 414 -10.40 6.25 -12.86
N ARG A 415 -10.98 5.07 -13.15
CA ARG A 415 -10.75 4.33 -14.40
C ARG A 415 -11.68 4.76 -15.52
N ARG A 416 -12.85 5.29 -15.17
CA ARG A 416 -13.93 5.71 -16.09
C ARG A 416 -14.69 6.88 -15.47
N PRO A 417 -14.05 8.05 -15.33
CA PRO A 417 -14.69 9.19 -14.69
C PRO A 417 -15.84 9.67 -15.56
N ASP A 418 -17.03 9.83 -14.97
CA ASP A 418 -18.16 10.47 -15.64
C ASP A 418 -17.81 11.95 -15.90
N PRO A 419 -17.97 12.48 -17.13
CA PRO A 419 -17.58 13.84 -17.46
C PRO A 419 -18.27 14.92 -16.63
N ALA A 420 -19.55 14.74 -16.27
CA ALA A 420 -20.30 15.72 -15.50
C ALA A 420 -19.84 15.72 -14.03
N LEU A 421 -19.62 14.55 -13.44
CA LEU A 421 -19.07 14.43 -12.09
C LEU A 421 -17.62 14.94 -12.02
N LEU A 422 -16.84 14.72 -13.08
CA LEU A 422 -15.46 15.20 -13.17
C LEU A 422 -15.43 16.73 -13.21
N GLN A 423 -16.34 17.34 -13.97
CA GLN A 423 -16.53 18.79 -13.96
C GLN A 423 -16.96 19.30 -12.57
N ALA A 424 -17.86 18.60 -11.88
CA ALA A 424 -18.26 18.96 -10.52
C ALA A 424 -17.07 18.93 -9.55
N PHE A 425 -16.18 17.94 -9.68
CA PHE A 425 -14.96 17.84 -8.87
C PHE A 425 -14.00 19.01 -9.11
N TYR A 426 -13.70 19.36 -10.36
CA TYR A 426 -12.79 20.48 -10.64
C TYR A 426 -13.39 21.85 -10.34
N ARG A 427 -14.72 21.96 -10.19
CA ARG A 427 -15.41 23.15 -9.68
C ARG A 427 -15.52 23.19 -8.16
N HIS A 428 -15.15 22.10 -7.47
CA HIS A 428 -15.33 21.98 -6.03
C HIS A 428 -14.34 22.89 -5.27
N PRO A 429 -14.75 23.51 -4.13
CA PRO A 429 -13.88 24.42 -3.35
C PRO A 429 -12.57 23.80 -2.82
N ILE A 430 -12.44 22.47 -2.87
CA ILE A 430 -11.19 21.75 -2.56
C ILE A 430 -10.01 22.24 -3.42
N TRP A 431 -10.26 22.67 -4.66
CA TRP A 431 -9.20 23.18 -5.55
C TRP A 431 -8.75 24.59 -5.18
N ALA A 432 -9.64 25.41 -4.59
CA ALA A 432 -9.24 26.67 -3.98
C ALA A 432 -8.39 26.42 -2.72
N LEU A 433 -8.76 25.42 -1.90
CA LEU A 433 -7.96 24.99 -0.76
C LEU A 433 -6.57 24.48 -1.18
N ASN A 434 -6.49 23.67 -2.23
CA ASN A 434 -5.24 23.21 -2.82
C ASN A 434 -4.38 24.38 -3.32
N GLY A 435 -4.99 25.35 -4.02
CA GLY A 435 -4.32 26.57 -4.44
C GLY A 435 -3.68 27.33 -3.28
N MET A 436 -4.47 27.66 -2.25
CA MET A 436 -3.98 28.35 -1.04
C MET A 436 -2.88 27.58 -0.31
N PHE A 437 -3.01 26.25 -0.22
CA PHE A 437 -1.99 25.41 0.41
C PHE A 437 -0.68 25.46 -0.37
N THR A 438 -0.74 25.23 -1.69
CA THR A 438 0.47 25.22 -2.52
C THR A 438 1.17 26.56 -2.53
N GLU A 439 0.47 27.68 -2.34
CA GLU A 439 1.05 29.02 -2.21
C GLU A 439 1.85 29.23 -0.92
N GLN A 440 1.52 28.53 0.16
CA GLN A 440 2.19 28.65 1.45
C GLN A 440 3.26 27.56 1.66
N ASP A 441 3.03 26.39 1.09
CA ASP A 441 3.93 25.24 1.18
C ASP A 441 5.34 25.57 0.62
N PRO A 442 6.42 25.46 1.44
CA PRO A 442 7.78 25.82 1.03
C PRO A 442 8.26 25.06 -0.22
N GLN A 443 7.93 23.77 -0.33
CA GLN A 443 8.36 22.96 -1.46
C GLN A 443 7.67 23.39 -2.75
N SER A 444 6.35 23.55 -2.70
CA SER A 444 5.54 24.02 -3.83
C SER A 444 5.97 25.42 -4.29
N ARG A 445 6.28 26.33 -3.35
CA ARG A 445 6.85 27.64 -3.66
C ARG A 445 8.22 27.53 -4.34
N GLY A 446 9.09 26.65 -3.85
CA GLY A 446 10.40 26.40 -4.43
C GLY A 446 10.32 25.93 -5.89
N HIS A 447 9.41 25.00 -6.19
CA HIS A 447 9.19 24.51 -7.55
C HIS A 447 8.78 25.64 -8.51
N ARG A 448 7.82 26.49 -8.10
CA ARG A 448 7.38 27.64 -8.91
C ARG A 448 8.46 28.69 -9.08
N ALA A 449 9.18 29.02 -8.01
CA ALA A 449 10.29 29.98 -8.06
C ALA A 449 11.37 29.55 -9.06
N ALA A 450 11.69 28.24 -9.12
CA ALA A 450 12.65 27.71 -10.07
C ALA A 450 12.19 27.85 -11.55
N LEU A 451 10.90 27.63 -11.83
CA LEU A 451 10.34 27.86 -13.16
C LEU A 451 10.33 29.34 -13.53
N VAL A 452 9.97 30.22 -12.60
CA VAL A 452 9.98 31.67 -12.80
C VAL A 452 11.41 32.17 -13.07
N ALA A 453 12.41 31.68 -12.34
CA ALA A 453 13.81 32.01 -12.61
C ALA A 453 14.29 31.50 -13.99
N TRP A 454 13.75 30.37 -14.46
CA TRP A 454 14.00 29.92 -15.84
C TRP A 454 13.34 30.85 -16.87
N LEU A 455 12.09 31.29 -16.63
CA LEU A 455 11.40 32.25 -17.48
C LEU A 455 12.13 33.59 -17.54
N GLN A 456 12.63 34.11 -16.41
CA GLN A 456 13.39 35.36 -16.35
C GLN A 456 14.65 35.33 -17.21
N ARG A 457 15.36 34.20 -17.25
CA ARG A 457 16.53 34.04 -18.13
C ARG A 457 16.18 33.98 -19.61
N LEU A 458 14.98 33.47 -19.93
CA LEU A 458 14.51 33.39 -21.32
C LEU A 458 13.89 34.72 -21.80
N ALA A 459 13.38 35.54 -20.86
CA ALA A 459 12.67 36.79 -21.12
C ALA A 459 11.59 36.68 -22.24
N PRO A 460 10.64 35.72 -22.13
CA PRO A 460 9.61 35.52 -23.15
C PRO A 460 8.68 36.73 -23.26
N ALA A 461 8.20 37.06 -24.46
CA ALA A 461 7.19 38.11 -24.62
C ALA A 461 5.78 37.61 -24.27
N ARG A 462 5.47 36.34 -24.57
CA ARG A 462 4.16 35.72 -24.35
C ARG A 462 4.26 34.37 -23.66
N VAL A 463 3.60 34.24 -22.51
CA VAL A 463 3.58 33.03 -21.69
C VAL A 463 2.14 32.57 -21.49
N LEU A 464 1.90 31.28 -21.66
CA LEU A 464 0.64 30.62 -21.29
C LEU A 464 0.88 29.71 -20.10
N ASP A 465 0.07 29.83 -19.05
CA ASP A 465 -0.08 28.85 -17.97
C ASP A 465 -1.32 28.00 -18.26
N TYR A 466 -1.13 26.79 -18.76
CA TYR A 466 -2.20 25.88 -19.18
C TYR A 466 -2.63 25.01 -18.02
N GLY A 467 -3.90 25.10 -17.63
CA GLY A 467 -4.47 24.42 -16.47
C GLY A 467 -3.98 24.99 -15.13
N GLY A 468 -3.62 26.27 -15.08
CA GLY A 468 -2.96 26.88 -13.91
C GLY A 468 -3.85 27.07 -12.68
N GLY A 469 -5.12 26.64 -12.71
CA GLY A 469 -6.01 26.56 -11.55
C GLY A 469 -6.18 27.88 -10.80
N TYR A 470 -5.68 27.91 -9.56
CA TYR A 470 -5.74 29.08 -8.68
C TYR A 470 -4.82 30.25 -9.11
N GLY A 471 -4.02 30.04 -10.16
CA GLY A 471 -3.21 31.07 -10.82
C GLY A 471 -1.92 31.45 -10.09
N ALA A 472 -1.48 30.65 -9.12
CA ALA A 472 -0.28 30.93 -8.34
C ALA A 472 0.97 31.11 -9.23
N LEU A 473 1.19 30.23 -10.19
CA LEU A 473 2.33 30.29 -11.11
C LEU A 473 2.19 31.48 -12.06
N ALA A 474 1.05 31.61 -12.76
CA ALA A 474 0.78 32.74 -13.65
C ALA A 474 1.00 34.11 -12.97
N ARG A 475 0.52 34.29 -11.73
CA ARG A 475 0.71 35.55 -10.97
C ARG A 475 2.17 35.79 -10.62
N THR A 476 2.87 34.75 -10.16
CA THR A 476 4.30 34.86 -9.84
C THR A 476 5.13 35.18 -11.08
N ALA A 477 4.79 34.56 -12.22
CA ALA A 477 5.41 34.85 -13.51
C ALA A 477 5.12 36.29 -13.98
N ALA A 478 3.86 36.74 -13.88
CA ALA A 478 3.45 38.08 -14.26
C ALA A 478 4.16 39.17 -13.44
N ALA A 479 4.31 38.96 -12.13
CA ALA A 479 5.06 39.85 -11.25
C ALA A 479 6.57 39.89 -11.58
N ALA A 480 7.15 38.74 -11.91
CA ALA A 480 8.57 38.61 -12.22
C ALA A 480 8.95 39.09 -13.63
N LEU A 481 7.97 39.23 -14.52
CA LEU A 481 8.12 39.56 -15.94
C LEU A 481 7.14 40.68 -16.35
N PRO A 482 7.33 41.92 -15.89
CA PRO A 482 6.37 43.01 -16.11
C PRO A 482 6.17 43.38 -17.59
N THR A 483 7.14 43.07 -18.46
CA THR A 483 7.08 43.33 -19.90
C THR A 483 6.43 42.20 -20.70
N SER A 484 6.21 41.05 -20.08
CA SER A 484 5.63 39.87 -20.73
C SER A 484 4.11 39.87 -20.59
N THR A 485 3.40 39.43 -21.63
CA THR A 485 1.98 39.09 -21.52
C THR A 485 1.85 37.66 -20.99
N VAL A 486 1.22 37.50 -19.83
CA VAL A 486 0.92 36.20 -19.24
C VAL A 486 -0.56 35.89 -19.39
N GLU A 487 -0.87 34.69 -19.87
CA GLU A 487 -2.23 34.21 -20.01
C GLU A 487 -2.41 32.96 -19.16
N LEU A 488 -3.50 32.89 -18.41
CA LEU A 488 -3.89 31.72 -17.63
C LEU A 488 -5.09 31.07 -18.31
N TYR A 489 -4.93 29.85 -18.80
CA TYR A 489 -6.04 29.03 -19.24
C TYR A 489 -6.40 28.04 -18.13
N ASP A 490 -7.66 28.02 -17.74
CA ASP A 490 -8.23 27.00 -16.89
C ASP A 490 -9.69 26.78 -17.33
N PRO A 491 -10.19 25.53 -17.42
CA PRO A 491 -11.56 25.28 -17.83
C PRO A 491 -12.60 25.73 -16.80
N PHE A 492 -12.21 25.81 -15.51
CA PHE A 492 -13.11 26.08 -14.39
C PHE A 492 -12.52 27.09 -13.38
N PRO A 493 -12.08 28.29 -13.80
CA PRO A 493 -11.38 29.22 -12.92
C PRO A 493 -12.34 29.76 -11.85
N SER A 494 -11.93 29.63 -10.59
CA SER A 494 -12.70 30.10 -9.44
C SER A 494 -12.82 31.63 -9.42
N ALA A 495 -13.83 32.16 -8.72
CA ALA A 495 -13.97 33.61 -8.51
C ALA A 495 -12.72 34.20 -7.84
N ALA A 496 -12.19 33.49 -6.85
CA ALA A 496 -10.95 33.79 -6.15
C ALA A 496 -9.73 33.88 -7.10
N ALA A 497 -9.60 32.97 -8.05
CA ALA A 497 -8.53 32.99 -9.05
C ALA A 497 -8.67 34.20 -9.99
N ARG A 498 -9.89 34.50 -10.44
CA ARG A 498 -10.18 35.69 -11.28
C ARG A 498 -9.84 37.00 -10.58
N ALA A 499 -10.26 37.16 -9.33
CA ALA A 499 -9.98 38.36 -8.54
C ALA A 499 -8.47 38.56 -8.33
N ARG A 500 -7.74 37.49 -8.00
CA ARG A 500 -6.28 37.56 -7.82
C ARG A 500 -5.54 37.82 -9.12
N ALA A 501 -5.99 37.24 -10.24
CA ALA A 501 -5.38 37.50 -11.55
C ALA A 501 -5.56 38.96 -11.98
N ALA A 502 -6.73 39.56 -11.70
CA ALA A 502 -7.03 40.96 -12.04
C ALA A 502 -6.14 41.99 -11.35
N ALA A 503 -5.45 41.61 -10.26
CA ALA A 503 -4.48 42.48 -9.58
C ALA A 503 -3.16 42.67 -10.36
N HIS A 504 -2.96 41.96 -11.48
CA HIS A 504 -1.76 42.03 -12.31
C HIS A 504 -2.11 42.57 -13.70
N PRO A 505 -1.57 43.73 -14.12
CA PRO A 505 -1.97 44.38 -15.38
C PRO A 505 -1.56 43.60 -16.64
N ASN A 506 -0.54 42.74 -16.53
CA ASN A 506 -0.01 41.92 -17.61
C ASN A 506 -0.47 40.45 -17.56
N LEU A 507 -1.43 40.12 -16.70
CA LEU A 507 -2.02 38.78 -16.58
C LEU A 507 -3.50 38.80 -16.96
N ARG A 508 -3.92 37.86 -17.82
CA ARG A 508 -5.34 37.65 -18.14
C ARG A 508 -5.74 36.18 -18.12
N ILE A 509 -6.93 35.89 -17.62
CA ILE A 509 -7.53 34.56 -17.74
C ILE A 509 -8.22 34.46 -19.10
N VAL A 510 -7.86 33.45 -19.90
CA VAL A 510 -8.40 33.22 -21.24
C VAL A 510 -9.32 32.00 -21.25
N ARG A 511 -10.38 32.06 -22.07
CA ARG A 511 -11.31 30.93 -22.25
C ARG A 511 -10.80 29.87 -23.24
N THR A 512 -9.95 30.29 -24.17
CA THR A 512 -9.33 29.42 -25.16
C THR A 512 -7.91 29.94 -25.38
N PRO A 513 -6.89 29.07 -25.30
CA PRO A 513 -5.53 29.42 -25.64
C PRO A 513 -5.42 29.98 -27.07
N GLY A 514 -4.69 31.07 -27.22
CA GLY A 514 -4.33 31.62 -28.52
C GLY A 514 -3.20 30.83 -29.19
N ARG A 515 -2.50 31.49 -30.12
CA ARG A 515 -1.29 30.96 -30.75
C ARG A 515 -0.13 31.95 -30.63
N GLY A 516 1.08 31.46 -30.91
CA GLY A 516 2.29 32.26 -30.96
C GLY A 516 2.93 32.51 -29.59
N TYR A 517 2.71 31.63 -28.61
CA TYR A 517 3.38 31.75 -27.32
C TYR A 517 4.87 31.42 -27.43
N ASP A 518 5.71 32.18 -26.74
CA ASP A 518 7.12 31.86 -26.54
C ASP A 518 7.28 30.67 -25.60
N VAL A 519 6.43 30.64 -24.56
CA VAL A 519 6.41 29.59 -23.56
C VAL A 519 4.99 29.15 -23.24
N VAL A 520 4.77 27.84 -23.17
CA VAL A 520 3.60 27.23 -22.55
C VAL A 520 4.07 26.45 -21.33
N LEU A 521 3.43 26.69 -20.19
CA LEU A 521 3.65 25.98 -18.93
C LEU A 521 2.48 25.01 -18.73
N CYS A 522 2.76 23.80 -18.28
CA CYS A 522 1.75 22.80 -17.95
C CYS A 522 2.24 21.99 -16.76
N LEU A 523 1.69 22.28 -15.57
CA LEU A 523 2.05 21.61 -14.33
C LEU A 523 0.85 20.85 -13.78
N ASP A 524 1.02 19.55 -13.57
CA ASP A 524 0.03 18.66 -12.96
C ASP A 524 -1.36 18.76 -13.63
N VAL A 525 -1.41 18.63 -14.97
CA VAL A 525 -2.66 18.68 -15.77
C VAL A 525 -2.93 17.38 -16.52
N LEU A 526 -1.93 16.82 -17.18
CA LEU A 526 -2.17 15.73 -18.13
C LEU A 526 -2.60 14.42 -17.45
N GLU A 527 -2.26 14.22 -16.19
CA GLU A 527 -2.68 13.09 -15.37
C GLU A 527 -4.16 13.18 -14.92
N HIS A 528 -4.78 14.35 -15.07
CA HIS A 528 -6.13 14.68 -14.60
C HIS A 528 -7.21 14.56 -15.67
N VAL A 529 -6.81 14.44 -16.94
CA VAL A 529 -7.70 14.45 -18.11
C VAL A 529 -7.83 13.06 -18.73
N PRO A 530 -9.04 12.64 -19.16
CA PRO A 530 -9.24 11.32 -19.76
C PRO A 530 -8.43 11.09 -21.04
N ASP A 531 -8.23 12.14 -21.84
CA ASP A 531 -7.43 12.12 -23.07
C ASP A 531 -6.31 13.17 -23.01
N PRO A 532 -5.12 12.82 -22.49
CA PRO A 532 -3.99 13.75 -22.37
C PRO A 532 -3.34 14.14 -23.70
N LEU A 533 -3.63 13.42 -24.80
CA LEU A 533 -3.01 13.71 -26.09
C LEU A 533 -3.65 14.94 -26.77
N GLU A 534 -4.93 15.21 -26.50
CA GLU A 534 -5.64 16.38 -26.99
C GLU A 534 -5.07 17.69 -26.42
N PRO A 535 -4.99 17.90 -25.08
CA PRO A 535 -4.33 19.07 -24.52
C PRO A 535 -2.87 19.19 -24.91
N LEU A 536 -2.14 18.07 -25.00
CA LEU A 536 -0.74 18.11 -25.44
C LEU A 536 -0.61 18.62 -26.88
N ALA A 537 -1.49 18.19 -27.78
CA ALA A 537 -1.52 18.66 -29.17
C ALA A 537 -1.93 20.14 -29.26
N GLU A 538 -2.89 20.58 -28.44
CA GLU A 538 -3.31 21.98 -28.32
C GLU A 538 -2.14 22.86 -27.87
N MET A 539 -1.47 22.51 -26.78
CA MET A 539 -0.29 23.23 -26.28
C MET A 539 0.84 23.27 -27.31
N ALA A 540 1.11 22.15 -27.98
CA ALA A 540 2.09 22.10 -29.05
C ALA A 540 1.73 23.01 -30.22
N GLY A 541 0.45 23.16 -30.56
CA GLY A 541 -0.06 24.04 -31.62
C GLY A 541 -0.16 25.52 -31.21
N ALA A 542 -0.21 25.81 -29.91
CA ALA A 542 -0.23 27.16 -29.36
C ALA A 542 1.16 27.82 -29.38
N LEU A 543 2.23 27.03 -29.31
CA LEU A 543 3.61 27.51 -29.40
C LEU A 543 3.95 28.06 -30.78
N ARG A 544 4.77 29.12 -30.83
CA ARG A 544 5.45 29.52 -32.08
C ARG A 544 6.61 28.56 -32.41
N PRO A 545 7.09 28.53 -33.67
CA PRO A 545 8.37 27.91 -34.00
C PRO A 545 9.49 28.30 -33.05
N GLY A 546 10.17 27.30 -32.51
CA GLY A 546 11.28 27.49 -31.58
C GLY A 546 10.89 27.87 -30.15
N GLY A 547 9.59 28.04 -29.84
CA GLY A 547 9.08 28.24 -28.49
C GLY A 547 9.21 27.00 -27.61
N TYR A 548 8.93 27.14 -26.31
CA TYR A 548 9.18 26.11 -25.30
C TYR A 548 7.92 25.66 -24.56
N LEU A 549 7.71 24.34 -24.47
CA LEU A 549 6.79 23.74 -23.53
C LEU A 549 7.58 23.33 -22.27
N ALA A 550 7.25 23.91 -21.12
CA ALA A 550 7.73 23.45 -19.82
C ALA A 550 6.64 22.61 -19.17
N ILE A 551 6.97 21.35 -18.86
CA ILE A 551 5.97 20.39 -18.39
C ILE A 551 6.44 19.64 -17.16
N ALA A 552 5.62 19.63 -16.11
CA ALA A 552 5.79 18.80 -14.94
C ALA A 552 4.51 17.98 -14.78
N ASN A 553 4.54 16.73 -15.24
CA ASN A 553 3.43 15.81 -15.04
C ASN A 553 3.86 14.69 -14.11
N ASN A 554 2.88 14.13 -13.41
CA ASN A 554 3.03 12.97 -12.59
C ASN A 554 2.09 11.84 -13.05
N PHE A 555 2.58 11.04 -14.00
CA PHE A 555 1.93 9.82 -14.48
C PHE A 555 2.08 8.66 -13.48
N TYR A 556 1.69 8.89 -12.22
CA TYR A 556 1.78 7.98 -11.09
C TYR A 556 0.57 8.11 -10.15
N PRO A 557 0.08 7.01 -9.54
CA PRO A 557 -1.08 7.05 -8.66
C PRO A 557 -0.70 7.63 -7.29
N LEU A 558 -0.69 8.96 -7.18
CA LEU A 558 -0.59 9.63 -5.89
C LEU A 558 -2.00 9.82 -5.32
N ILE A 559 -2.85 10.60 -5.98
CA ILE A 559 -4.26 10.88 -5.62
C ILE A 559 -5.23 10.23 -6.62
N ARG A 560 -6.49 10.02 -6.23
CA ARG A 560 -7.51 9.37 -7.09
C ARG A 560 -7.77 10.09 -8.39
N CYS A 561 -7.65 11.42 -8.39
CA CYS A 561 -7.80 12.22 -9.60
C CYS A 561 -6.60 12.11 -10.57
N HIS A 562 -5.53 11.39 -10.22
CA HIS A 562 -4.54 10.94 -11.20
C HIS A 562 -5.07 9.69 -11.91
N LEU A 563 -5.59 9.89 -13.12
CA LEU A 563 -6.31 8.87 -13.86
C LEU A 563 -5.36 7.76 -14.32
N PRO A 564 -5.58 6.48 -13.93
CA PRO A 564 -4.72 5.37 -14.33
C PRO A 564 -4.61 5.16 -15.84
N GLY A 565 -5.59 5.68 -16.58
CA GLY A 565 -5.59 5.73 -18.04
C GLY A 565 -4.42 6.50 -18.63
N THR A 566 -3.73 7.36 -17.88
CA THR A 566 -2.63 8.21 -18.35
C THR A 566 -1.25 7.63 -18.01
N PHE A 567 -1.15 6.69 -17.08
CA PHE A 567 0.14 6.26 -16.50
C PHE A 567 1.11 5.63 -17.50
N HIS A 568 0.59 5.10 -18.61
CA HIS A 568 1.42 4.57 -19.69
C HIS A 568 2.36 5.62 -20.30
N LEU A 569 1.99 6.90 -20.23
CA LEU A 569 2.82 8.00 -20.71
C LEU A 569 4.11 8.17 -19.91
N ARG A 570 4.23 7.61 -18.70
CA ARG A 570 5.40 7.76 -17.83
C ARG A 570 6.74 7.52 -18.52
N TYR A 571 6.82 6.50 -19.38
CA TYR A 571 8.06 6.12 -20.07
C TYR A 571 8.06 6.46 -21.56
N SER A 572 6.89 6.78 -22.13
CA SER A 572 6.72 7.01 -23.56
C SER A 572 6.39 8.45 -23.92
N PHE A 573 6.19 9.35 -22.95
CA PHE A 573 5.84 10.75 -23.19
C PHE A 573 6.74 11.45 -24.22
N PRO A 574 8.09 11.28 -24.21
CA PRO A 574 8.95 11.90 -25.21
C PRO A 574 8.64 11.48 -26.66
N LEU A 575 8.11 10.27 -26.87
CA LEU A 575 7.73 9.78 -28.20
C LEU A 575 6.48 10.52 -28.72
N PHE A 576 5.48 10.73 -27.86
CA PHE A 576 4.28 11.51 -28.19
C PHE A 576 4.62 12.97 -28.43
N ALA A 577 5.45 13.57 -27.57
CA ALA A 577 5.97 14.93 -27.77
C ALA A 577 6.68 15.05 -29.13
N GLY A 578 7.53 14.08 -29.49
CA GLY A 578 8.20 14.02 -30.78
C GLY A 578 7.25 14.03 -31.98
N LEU A 579 6.19 13.21 -31.94
CA LEU A 579 5.16 13.18 -32.99
C LEU A 579 4.39 14.50 -33.12
N LEU A 580 4.31 15.28 -32.04
CA LEU A 580 3.69 16.61 -32.02
C LEU A 580 4.67 17.75 -32.36
N GLY A 581 5.86 17.41 -32.84
CA GLY A 581 6.88 18.38 -33.24
C GLY A 581 7.59 19.04 -32.07
N LEU A 582 7.67 18.36 -30.92
CA LEU A 582 8.38 18.82 -29.72
C LEU A 582 9.62 17.95 -29.49
N ARG A 583 10.78 18.60 -29.30
CA ARG A 583 12.04 17.91 -28.97
C ARG A 583 12.51 18.31 -27.59
N ARG A 584 12.89 17.34 -26.75
CA ARG A 584 13.42 17.62 -25.41
C ARG A 584 14.68 18.50 -25.53
N ALA A 585 14.65 19.64 -24.86
CA ALA A 585 15.69 20.67 -24.88
C ALA A 585 16.43 20.80 -23.53
N GLY A 586 15.82 20.38 -22.43
CA GLY A 586 16.46 20.44 -21.12
C GLY A 586 15.51 20.09 -19.98
N ARG A 587 15.86 20.50 -18.78
CA ARG A 587 15.07 20.33 -17.56
C ARG A 587 15.29 21.50 -16.61
N VAL A 588 14.29 21.81 -15.78
CA VAL A 588 14.41 22.64 -14.58
C VAL A 588 14.30 21.70 -13.37
N PRO A 589 15.42 21.14 -12.85
CA PRO A 589 15.37 20.06 -11.87
C PRO A 589 14.64 20.43 -10.58
N ALA A 590 14.85 21.66 -10.08
CA ALA A 590 14.21 22.15 -8.86
C ALA A 590 12.69 22.33 -9.01
N ALA A 591 12.16 22.39 -10.24
CA ALA A 591 10.71 22.39 -10.50
C ALA A 591 10.19 21.02 -10.96
N LEU A 592 11.08 20.01 -11.04
CA LEU A 592 10.83 18.71 -11.64
C LEU A 592 10.36 18.73 -13.11
N ALA A 593 10.40 19.89 -13.78
CA ALA A 593 9.83 20.12 -15.09
C ALA A 593 10.81 19.81 -16.24
N ASP A 594 10.36 19.05 -17.24
CA ASP A 594 11.06 18.86 -18.50
C ASP A 594 10.76 19.99 -19.47
N ILE A 595 11.77 20.40 -20.25
CA ILE A 595 11.64 21.47 -21.24
C ILE A 595 11.70 20.86 -22.64
N TYR A 596 10.71 21.15 -23.46
CA TYR A 596 10.63 20.76 -24.87
C TYR A 596 10.62 22.00 -25.76
N ARG A 597 11.34 21.97 -26.87
CA ARG A 597 11.36 23.02 -27.88
C ARG A 597 10.50 22.61 -29.07
N LYS A 598 9.67 23.52 -29.59
CA LYS A 598 8.89 23.35 -30.81
C LYS A 598 9.82 23.35 -32.02
N THR A 599 9.85 22.24 -32.75
CA THR A 599 10.70 22.02 -33.93
C THR A 599 9.92 21.84 -35.23
N SER A 600 8.60 21.66 -35.17
CA SER A 600 7.76 21.44 -36.35
C SER A 600 6.33 21.89 -36.09
N ASP A 601 5.74 22.60 -37.04
CA ASP A 601 4.34 23.07 -37.01
C ASP A 601 3.38 22.18 -37.79
N ARG A 602 3.82 20.98 -38.16
CA ARG A 602 2.95 19.99 -38.82
C ARG A 602 1.75 19.67 -37.93
N PRO A 603 0.57 19.43 -38.53
CA PRO A 603 -0.61 19.02 -37.78
C PRO A 603 -0.35 17.69 -37.06
N PRO A 604 -0.99 17.46 -35.89
CA PRO A 604 -0.86 16.21 -35.15
C PRO A 604 -1.21 14.99 -36.03
N PRO A 605 -0.31 14.00 -36.16
CA PRO A 605 -0.59 12.79 -36.92
C PRO A 605 -1.46 11.84 -36.08
N TRP A 606 -2.74 12.17 -35.92
CA TRP A 606 -3.68 11.48 -35.02
C TRP A 606 -3.69 9.95 -35.17
N PRO A 607 -3.73 9.36 -36.37
CA PRO A 607 -3.68 7.90 -36.51
C PRO A 607 -2.40 7.30 -35.91
N ALA A 608 -1.25 7.93 -36.11
CA ALA A 608 0.03 7.49 -35.55
C ALA A 608 0.07 7.69 -34.02
N LEU A 609 -0.47 8.79 -33.52
CA LEU A 609 -0.58 9.06 -32.08
C LEU A 609 -1.43 7.98 -31.39
N ARG A 610 -2.60 7.63 -31.94
CA ARG A 610 -3.47 6.60 -31.37
C ARG A 610 -2.88 5.19 -31.48
N ALA A 611 -2.18 4.89 -32.58
CA ALA A 611 -1.45 3.63 -32.70
C ALA A 611 -0.32 3.51 -31.65
N LEU A 612 0.46 4.57 -31.45
CA LEU A 612 1.49 4.63 -30.42
C LEU A 612 0.89 4.58 -29.01
N GLU A 613 -0.29 5.16 -28.79
CA GLU A 613 -1.03 5.09 -27.53
C GLU A 613 -1.36 3.65 -27.16
N LEU A 614 -1.92 2.87 -28.09
CA LEU A 614 -2.19 1.45 -27.89
C LEU A 614 -0.91 0.66 -27.56
N ALA A 615 0.16 0.90 -28.31
CA ALA A 615 1.46 0.25 -28.08
C ALA A 615 2.05 0.62 -26.70
N SER A 616 1.98 1.89 -26.32
CA SER A 616 2.44 2.39 -25.02
C SER A 616 1.64 1.76 -23.88
N ARG A 617 0.30 1.69 -23.98
CA ARG A 617 -0.56 1.02 -23.00
C ARG A 617 -0.21 -0.47 -22.85
N ALA A 618 0.09 -1.15 -23.95
CA ALA A 618 0.52 -2.55 -23.93
C ALA A 618 1.91 -2.75 -23.31
N ALA A 619 2.85 -1.84 -23.57
CA ALA A 619 4.23 -1.88 -23.07
C ALA A 619 4.39 -1.38 -21.62
N TYR A 620 3.44 -0.60 -21.11
CA TYR A 620 3.57 -0.01 -19.77
C TYR A 620 3.69 -1.03 -18.62
N PRO A 621 2.85 -2.09 -18.52
CA PRO A 621 2.98 -3.07 -17.43
C PRO A 621 4.36 -3.74 -17.31
N PRO A 622 5.00 -4.22 -18.40
CA PRO A 622 6.36 -4.77 -18.29
C PRO A 622 7.42 -3.69 -17.99
N LEU A 623 7.30 -2.47 -18.53
CA LEU A 623 8.23 -1.38 -18.23
C LEU A 623 8.16 -0.95 -16.76
N LEU A 624 6.95 -0.85 -16.21
CA LEU A 624 6.75 -0.54 -14.79
C LEU A 624 7.40 -1.60 -13.90
N LEU A 625 7.24 -2.88 -14.24
CA LEU A 625 7.88 -3.98 -13.51
C LEU A 625 9.40 -3.90 -13.60
N ALA A 626 9.96 -3.66 -14.78
CA ALA A 626 11.40 -3.50 -14.97
C ALA A 626 11.95 -2.32 -14.15
N HIS A 627 11.24 -1.20 -14.13
CA HIS A 627 11.62 -0.03 -13.34
C HIS A 627 11.55 -0.30 -11.82
N GLN A 628 10.54 -1.03 -11.35
CA GLN A 628 10.44 -1.45 -9.95
C GLN A 628 11.60 -2.38 -9.54
N VAL A 629 11.96 -3.35 -10.41
CA VAL A 629 13.12 -4.22 -10.22
C VAL A 629 14.42 -3.42 -10.20
N TYR A 630 14.59 -2.47 -11.12
CA TYR A 630 15.76 -1.59 -11.16
C TYR A 630 15.90 -0.72 -9.89
N ARG A 631 14.81 -0.08 -9.45
CA ARG A 631 14.81 0.72 -8.21
C ARG A 631 15.15 -0.12 -6.98
N TRP A 632 14.61 -1.34 -6.91
CA TRP A 632 14.93 -2.30 -5.86
C TRP A 632 16.41 -2.71 -5.89
N GLY A 633 17.01 -2.85 -7.09
CA GLY A 633 18.44 -3.07 -7.26
C GLY A 633 19.30 -1.90 -6.79
N ARG A 634 18.92 -0.65 -7.13
CA ARG A 634 19.68 0.55 -6.71
C ARG A 634 19.61 0.85 -5.23
N SER A 635 18.44 0.69 -4.60
CA SER A 635 18.31 0.89 -3.15
C SER A 635 19.19 -0.07 -2.33
N ARG A 636 19.64 -1.18 -2.93
CA ARG A 636 20.60 -2.13 -2.33
C ARG A 636 22.07 -1.80 -2.60
N ALA A 637 22.37 -1.01 -3.64
CA ALA A 637 23.72 -0.64 -4.01
C ALA A 637 24.25 0.59 -3.24
N GLY A 638 23.42 1.25 -2.42
CA GLY A 638 23.81 2.44 -1.67
C GLY A 638 24.06 3.69 -2.54
N VAL A 639 23.47 3.77 -3.75
CA VAL A 639 23.64 4.89 -4.70
C VAL A 639 22.34 5.58 -5.08
#